data_AF-A0A7X5QIZ6-F1
#
_entry.id   AF-A0A7X5QIZ6-F1
#
_cell.length_a   1.000
_cell.length_b   1.000
_cell.length_c   1.000
_cell.angle_alpha   90.00
_cell.angle_beta   90.00
_cell.angle_gamma   90.00
#
_symmetry.space_group_name_H-M   'P 1'
#
loop_
_entity.id
_entity.type
_entity.pdbx_description
1 polymer ?
#
loop_
_entity_poly.entity_id
_entity_poly.type
_entity_poly.pdbx_seq_one_letter_code
_entity_poly.pdbx_strand_id
1 'polypeptide(L)'
;MNHQDALFPIVKDDITFDALLAQAKTVIEQQSGQCWSNTSENDPGITLLEACCYGASDLAYRHSLPLKDLLTPNPTEQIPGDGIFPQEFGPQQTLTCGPITAEDYRRALLDLHNSDTINDTSEGYFFFNDVQLIREPEDKRYKYWYNKKKREYTFNNLGADGKLTLRGNYWLYLLPGQEAQANNKLAQEKLNDFLKNNRNLGESISKIIWLQPTNFPLQIDIELDDNVIDIPDIFAQVYMTAEQMVQEKPVRYTTQAMKDLGYSNEKIFSGPYLHHGWIPALPKAKDYTSATVLNLSHLVNRLLAIKGVQSVSRLALANHDKTITPQLNDNWSWEIAQGYYPRLWGNDPLALITSPNSPLTITAKGGVKIIVSKQDIEEKLIAEPLIDTQPELLDWGKYRKILDFYPVSNKLPACYGLQNKKRTPPQVQLHQFMLPFEQMLANGCAELALLPKLLAFKQRGETVYGVQWPFKANTVSYSVHQQIISDLTAKLNYDSQIYIDDDIQRPNYIKELEILDHLLSYFGAQLAARPLTLDFRDFLDTQRGYLAQQPELTYQRNNIRIDKVSALQKRIAARLGLGGECFSDTPDLANLPFYLIEHRQLLPVKPDIQFDTKQQPDSLIVEDDQLKITQKGTADRLLQGQVINLIIIEGDREFTLRGQMITEVTGETFSLNTRNSTDLKYNLERVLVAFEQNKLFWQNSPVWLEDMDYQLVYADATYYNNAEDERWITSSAQSPFPAMIEENDEITLKYVISPSGPIKKTLARTVRAEKKSEYELKAQVVKFDRIQGKILIKRTQDSQDNFPPETEAWRYRWYFSSEKYALADRFSFVVSVVVNHLLIESSKVDPYKLESWVKTEILAEFPAHISMIIHWLSPKHFEDFANTYKRWQNNDAPLGDEAYHILETLTLGRLPSAATGIGSMRIATEQQRIEVIGQSGDQWNEEVIKDNQLLYVPYAKGILRVDFDLNKENNKATAISEYLYQPVDNKGKLVFLTDNSQIGPEYAVLKSDNAWTDYYIKVKKNKNGVITDETLHIKGRKKVGLNLSWKAMNLYDPPAENSWSFYYGFVLDENQNLSGASFYTEEPLILSLNYLSDPNDLKGEVRTKFGFYFSYDGNKL
;
A
#
# COMPACT_ATOMS: atom_id res chain seq x y z
N MET A 1 -13.45 1.73 -41.15
CA MET A 1 -12.40 2.74 -41.42
C MET A 1 -12.15 2.79 -42.92
N ASN A 2 -12.44 3.95 -43.53
CA ASN A 2 -12.27 4.20 -44.96
C ASN A 2 -10.79 4.39 -45.32
N HIS A 3 -10.48 4.39 -46.62
CA HIS A 3 -9.19 4.56 -47.29
C HIS A 3 -8.34 5.82 -46.93
N GLN A 4 -8.51 6.43 -45.74
CA GLN A 4 -7.85 7.67 -45.31
C GLN A 4 -6.43 7.50 -44.75
N ASP A 5 -5.99 6.28 -44.39
CA ASP A 5 -4.66 6.03 -43.80
C ASP A 5 -3.54 5.77 -44.83
N ALA A 6 -3.77 6.07 -46.11
CA ALA A 6 -2.80 5.76 -47.14
C ALA A 6 -1.78 6.92 -47.29
N LEU A 7 -0.69 6.88 -46.51
CA LEU A 7 0.47 7.76 -46.70
C LEU A 7 1.09 7.55 -48.09
N PHE A 8 1.11 6.30 -48.58
CA PHE A 8 1.76 5.94 -49.85
C PHE A 8 1.30 6.77 -51.07
N PRO A 9 0.00 6.91 -51.41
CA PRO A 9 -0.44 7.78 -52.51
C PRO A 9 0.04 9.23 -52.43
N ILE A 10 0.30 9.76 -51.22
CA ILE A 10 0.75 11.15 -51.02
C ILE A 10 2.24 11.27 -51.33
N VAL A 11 3.05 10.33 -50.83
CA VAL A 11 4.52 10.40 -50.92
C VAL A 11 5.10 9.61 -52.10
N LYS A 12 4.25 8.92 -52.87
CA LYS A 12 4.66 7.94 -53.89
C LYS A 12 5.74 8.48 -54.82
N ASP A 13 5.56 9.69 -55.33
CA ASP A 13 6.46 10.28 -56.32
C ASP A 13 7.80 10.70 -55.71
N ASP A 14 7.81 11.09 -54.43
CA ASP A 14 8.99 11.53 -53.69
C ASP A 14 9.89 10.37 -53.26
N ILE A 15 9.31 9.19 -52.99
CA ILE A 15 10.06 8.01 -52.52
C ILE A 15 10.52 7.08 -53.65
N THR A 16 10.31 7.49 -54.91
CA THR A 16 10.75 6.71 -56.08
C THR A 16 12.27 6.70 -56.22
N PHE A 17 12.79 5.65 -56.84
CA PHE A 17 14.21 5.54 -57.18
C PHE A 17 14.72 6.76 -57.97
N ASP A 18 13.99 7.19 -59.00
CA ASP A 18 14.40 8.29 -59.87
C ASP A 18 14.49 9.62 -59.10
N ALA A 19 13.51 9.91 -58.24
CA ALA A 19 13.51 11.11 -57.42
C ALA A 19 14.69 11.13 -56.43
N LEU A 20 14.93 10.01 -55.75
CA LEU A 20 16.03 9.88 -54.78
C LEU A 20 17.41 9.93 -55.46
N LEU A 21 17.56 9.34 -56.64
CA LEU A 21 18.79 9.40 -57.42
C LEU A 21 19.07 10.83 -57.91
N ALA A 22 18.06 11.55 -58.37
CA ALA A 22 18.19 12.94 -58.78
C ALA A 22 18.65 13.84 -57.62
N GLN A 23 18.08 13.64 -56.42
CA GLN A 23 18.52 14.33 -55.21
C GLN A 23 19.98 14.00 -54.88
N ALA A 24 20.36 12.72 -54.90
CA ALA A 24 21.72 12.29 -54.59
C ALA A 24 22.76 12.84 -55.59
N LYS A 25 22.45 12.84 -56.89
CA LYS A 25 23.30 13.43 -57.94
C LYS A 25 23.49 14.93 -57.75
N THR A 26 22.44 15.64 -57.33
CA THR A 26 22.51 17.07 -57.01
C THR A 26 23.51 17.34 -55.88
N VAL A 27 23.51 16.51 -54.82
CA VAL A 27 24.47 16.62 -53.72
C VAL A 27 25.91 16.38 -54.21
N ILE A 28 26.12 15.38 -55.07
CA ILE A 28 27.45 15.10 -55.66
C ILE A 28 27.94 16.27 -56.50
N GLU A 29 27.09 16.81 -57.38
CA GLU A 29 27.45 17.96 -58.22
C GLU A 29 27.86 19.17 -57.37
N GLN A 30 27.11 19.46 -56.30
CA GLN A 30 27.37 20.57 -55.41
C GLN A 30 28.64 20.40 -54.56
N GLN A 31 28.88 19.19 -54.02
CA GLN A 31 29.96 18.97 -53.06
C GLN A 31 31.27 18.50 -53.72
N SER A 32 31.20 17.78 -54.82
CA SER A 32 32.35 17.12 -55.43
C SER A 32 32.41 17.20 -56.95
N GLY A 33 31.57 18.02 -57.61
CA GLY A 33 31.52 18.12 -59.08
C GLY A 33 32.85 18.50 -59.76
N GLN A 34 33.80 19.10 -59.03
CA GLN A 34 35.16 19.37 -59.52
C GLN A 34 36.06 18.12 -59.48
N CYS A 35 35.88 17.24 -58.50
CA CYS A 35 36.70 16.03 -58.29
C CYS A 35 36.07 14.79 -58.94
N TRP A 36 34.74 14.73 -59.01
CA TRP A 36 33.96 13.65 -59.59
C TRP A 36 33.04 14.22 -60.69
N SER A 37 33.64 14.54 -61.83
CA SER A 37 32.96 15.22 -62.94
C SER A 37 32.27 14.28 -63.95
N ASN A 38 32.54 12.98 -63.88
CA ASN A 38 31.86 11.97 -64.71
C ASN A 38 30.81 11.24 -63.87
N THR A 39 29.55 11.60 -64.03
CA THR A 39 28.42 10.96 -63.32
C THR A 39 27.54 10.14 -64.26
N SER A 40 28.16 9.56 -65.30
CA SER A 40 27.49 8.70 -66.27
C SER A 40 27.21 7.29 -65.70
N GLU A 41 26.29 6.56 -66.31
CA GLU A 41 25.86 5.21 -65.87
C GLU A 41 26.97 4.15 -65.89
N ASN A 42 28.07 4.40 -66.62
CA ASN A 42 29.22 3.50 -66.68
C ASN A 42 30.19 3.67 -65.50
N ASP A 43 30.03 4.71 -64.69
CA ASP A 43 30.88 4.97 -63.52
C ASP A 43 30.50 4.02 -62.37
N PRO A 44 31.45 3.23 -61.84
CA PRO A 44 31.18 2.40 -60.68
C PRO A 44 30.57 3.13 -59.49
N GLY A 45 31.02 4.35 -59.18
CA GLY A 45 30.48 5.13 -58.08
C GLY A 45 28.99 5.46 -58.27
N ILE A 46 28.55 5.71 -59.51
CA ILE A 46 27.13 5.91 -59.82
C ILE A 46 26.35 4.62 -59.65
N THR A 47 26.86 3.49 -60.13
CA THR A 47 26.16 2.20 -59.94
C THR A 47 26.05 1.77 -58.46
N LEU A 48 27.04 2.13 -57.62
CA LEU A 48 26.97 1.93 -56.17
C LEU A 48 25.91 2.84 -55.55
N LEU A 49 25.86 4.11 -55.97
CA LEU A 49 24.86 5.07 -55.52
C LEU A 49 23.45 4.65 -55.90
N GLU A 50 23.24 4.19 -57.14
CA GLU A 50 21.96 3.67 -57.62
C GLU A 50 21.49 2.49 -56.76
N ALA A 51 22.37 1.54 -56.44
CA ALA A 51 22.02 0.43 -55.55
C ALA A 51 21.58 0.93 -54.16
N CYS A 52 22.25 1.95 -53.61
CA CYS A 52 21.88 2.56 -52.34
C CYS A 52 20.55 3.33 -52.42
N CYS A 53 20.32 4.11 -53.49
CA CYS A 53 19.06 4.83 -53.74
C CYS A 53 17.88 3.85 -53.89
N TYR A 54 18.09 2.69 -54.53
CA TYR A 54 17.09 1.63 -54.58
C TYR A 54 16.79 1.08 -53.17
N GLY A 55 17.83 0.82 -52.37
CA GLY A 55 17.66 0.39 -50.97
C GLY A 55 16.92 1.43 -50.11
N ALA A 56 17.22 2.71 -50.29
CA ALA A 56 16.52 3.81 -49.62
C ALA A 56 15.05 3.92 -50.07
N SER A 57 14.77 3.75 -51.37
CA SER A 57 13.41 3.70 -51.91
C SER A 57 12.61 2.53 -51.33
N ASP A 58 13.22 1.34 -51.22
CA ASP A 58 12.59 0.17 -50.59
C ASP A 58 12.28 0.43 -49.11
N LEU A 59 13.22 1.00 -48.34
CA LEU A 59 12.98 1.36 -46.95
C LEU A 59 11.87 2.41 -46.81
N ALA A 60 11.92 3.49 -47.59
CA ALA A 60 10.90 4.55 -47.58
C ALA A 60 9.51 4.02 -47.95
N TYR A 61 9.43 3.08 -48.89
CA TYR A 61 8.19 2.38 -49.21
C TYR A 61 7.65 1.62 -47.99
N ARG A 62 8.49 0.94 -47.20
CA ARG A 62 8.05 0.25 -45.98
C ARG A 62 7.43 1.22 -44.97
N HIS A 63 7.97 2.43 -44.80
CA HIS A 63 7.39 3.46 -43.94
C HIS A 63 6.01 3.95 -44.40
N SER A 64 5.70 3.81 -45.69
CA SER A 64 4.43 4.26 -46.27
C SER A 64 3.28 3.24 -46.16
N LEU A 65 3.56 2.05 -45.60
CA LEU A 65 2.54 1.03 -45.36
C LEU A 65 1.48 1.53 -44.36
N PRO A 66 0.25 0.97 -44.38
CA PRO A 66 -0.80 1.38 -43.45
C PRO A 66 -0.36 1.30 -41.99
N LEU A 67 -0.62 2.36 -41.21
CA LEU A 67 -0.18 2.44 -39.81
C LEU A 67 -0.64 1.24 -38.97
N LYS A 68 -1.88 0.79 -39.19
CA LYS A 68 -2.44 -0.40 -38.55
C LYS A 68 -1.56 -1.65 -38.79
N ASP A 69 -1.01 -1.81 -39.99
CA ASP A 69 -0.14 -2.93 -40.33
C ASP A 69 1.28 -2.78 -39.74
N LEU A 70 1.78 -1.53 -39.64
CA LEU A 70 3.07 -1.22 -39.04
C LEU A 70 3.10 -1.47 -37.52
N LEU A 71 1.97 -1.22 -36.85
CA LEU A 71 1.82 -1.44 -35.41
C LEU A 71 1.48 -2.89 -35.05
N THR A 72 1.12 -3.74 -36.02
CA THR A 72 0.84 -5.16 -35.76
C THR A 72 2.14 -5.94 -35.53
N PRO A 73 2.36 -6.52 -34.34
CA PRO A 73 3.53 -7.36 -34.06
C PRO A 73 3.39 -8.74 -34.73
N ASN A 74 4.44 -9.55 -34.61
CA ASN A 74 4.43 -10.93 -35.11
C ASN A 74 3.26 -11.72 -34.45
N PRO A 75 2.50 -12.56 -35.19
CA PRO A 75 1.45 -13.40 -34.63
C PRO A 75 1.83 -14.21 -33.38
N THR A 76 3.11 -14.57 -33.19
CA THR A 76 3.57 -15.27 -31.99
C THR A 76 3.68 -14.39 -30.74
N GLU A 77 3.75 -13.06 -30.93
CA GLU A 77 3.80 -12.05 -29.86
C GLU A 77 2.41 -11.43 -29.58
N GLN A 78 1.39 -11.78 -30.37
CA GLN A 78 0.04 -11.25 -30.20
C GLN A 78 -0.67 -11.91 -29.02
N ILE A 79 -1.25 -11.10 -28.15
CA ILE A 79 -2.02 -11.57 -26.99
C ILE A 79 -3.45 -11.90 -27.47
N PRO A 80 -3.97 -13.11 -27.19
CA PRO A 80 -5.34 -13.46 -27.55
C PRO A 80 -6.36 -12.55 -26.84
N GLY A 81 -7.34 -12.05 -27.60
CA GLY A 81 -8.39 -11.15 -27.07
C GLY A 81 -8.02 -9.66 -27.11
N ASP A 82 -6.77 -9.32 -27.39
CA ASP A 82 -6.32 -7.94 -27.58
C ASP A 82 -6.32 -7.51 -29.05
N GLY A 83 -6.09 -6.21 -29.27
CA GLY A 83 -5.85 -5.60 -30.58
C GLY A 83 -4.58 -4.75 -30.59
N ILE A 84 -4.47 -3.82 -31.54
CA ILE A 84 -3.33 -2.88 -31.67
C ILE A 84 -3.01 -2.17 -30.34
N PHE A 85 -4.07 -1.80 -29.63
CA PHE A 85 -3.98 -1.37 -28.23
C PHE A 85 -4.55 -2.48 -27.34
N PRO A 86 -3.99 -2.70 -26.14
CA PRO A 86 -4.56 -3.64 -25.18
C PRO A 86 -6.00 -3.27 -24.84
N GLN A 87 -6.85 -4.26 -24.55
CA GLN A 87 -8.29 -4.05 -24.31
C GLN A 87 -8.59 -3.04 -23.19
N GLU A 88 -7.68 -2.96 -22.21
CA GLU A 88 -7.72 -2.05 -21.06
C GLU A 88 -7.69 -0.57 -21.48
N PHE A 89 -7.12 -0.27 -22.65
CA PHE A 89 -7.05 1.09 -23.20
C PHE A 89 -8.24 1.41 -24.12
N GLY A 90 -9.19 0.46 -24.29
CA GLY A 90 -10.43 0.70 -25.00
C GLY A 90 -11.30 1.79 -24.35
N PRO A 91 -12.25 2.38 -25.09
CA PRO A 91 -13.04 3.50 -24.61
C PRO A 91 -13.89 3.15 -23.37
N GLN A 92 -14.36 1.91 -23.25
CA GLN A 92 -15.13 1.43 -22.10
C GLN A 92 -14.38 1.48 -20.76
N GLN A 93 -13.04 1.53 -20.77
CA GLN A 93 -12.23 1.61 -19.56
C GLN A 93 -11.53 2.97 -19.42
N THR A 94 -11.12 3.57 -20.55
CA THR A 94 -10.41 4.86 -20.57
C THR A 94 -11.35 6.06 -20.38
N LEU A 95 -12.59 6.00 -20.88
CA LEU A 95 -13.56 7.11 -20.77
C LEU A 95 -14.51 6.98 -19.58
N THR A 96 -14.74 5.76 -19.09
CA THR A 96 -15.56 5.53 -17.90
C THR A 96 -14.80 5.92 -16.64
N CYS A 97 -15.52 6.13 -15.55
CA CYS A 97 -14.97 6.44 -14.24
C CYS A 97 -15.61 5.54 -13.18
N GLY A 98 -14.85 5.17 -12.14
CA GLY A 98 -15.42 4.43 -11.02
C GLY A 98 -16.59 5.17 -10.35
N PRO A 99 -17.47 4.45 -9.63
CA PRO A 99 -18.65 5.04 -9.02
C PRO A 99 -18.29 5.99 -7.88
N ILE A 100 -18.60 7.28 -8.05
CA ILE A 100 -18.33 8.33 -7.06
C ILE A 100 -19.64 8.98 -6.60
N THR A 101 -20.53 9.31 -7.54
CA THR A 101 -21.80 9.96 -7.19
C THR A 101 -22.87 8.93 -6.82
N ALA A 102 -23.92 9.38 -6.12
CA ALA A 102 -25.06 8.51 -5.81
C ALA A 102 -25.73 7.94 -7.08
N GLU A 103 -25.72 8.67 -8.19
CA GLU A 103 -26.22 8.15 -9.47
C GLU A 103 -25.31 7.09 -10.07
N ASP A 104 -23.99 7.24 -9.96
CA ASP A 104 -23.04 6.24 -10.46
C ASP A 104 -23.15 4.94 -9.66
N TYR A 105 -23.21 5.04 -8.33
CA TYR A 105 -23.50 3.88 -7.48
C TYR A 105 -24.83 3.23 -7.85
N ARG A 106 -25.88 4.02 -8.14
CA ARG A 106 -27.17 3.49 -8.59
C ARG A 106 -27.04 2.76 -9.93
N ARG A 107 -26.36 3.32 -10.94
CA ARG A 107 -26.12 2.65 -12.23
C ARG A 107 -25.36 1.34 -12.05
N ALA A 108 -24.25 1.36 -11.31
CA ALA A 108 -23.39 0.20 -11.11
C ALA A 108 -24.08 -0.91 -10.29
N LEU A 109 -24.85 -0.56 -9.25
CA LEU A 109 -25.59 -1.56 -8.47
C LEU A 109 -26.77 -2.16 -9.25
N LEU A 110 -27.42 -1.38 -10.13
CA LEU A 110 -28.47 -1.90 -11.02
C LEU A 110 -27.93 -2.85 -12.10
N ASP A 111 -26.62 -2.85 -12.34
CA ASP A 111 -25.98 -3.75 -13.29
C ASP A 111 -25.70 -5.14 -12.70
N LEU A 112 -25.65 -5.27 -11.36
CA LEU A 112 -25.30 -6.54 -10.72
C LEU A 112 -26.31 -7.64 -11.07
N HIS A 113 -25.79 -8.75 -11.61
CA HIS A 113 -26.59 -9.82 -12.21
C HIS A 113 -26.14 -11.20 -11.74
N ASN A 114 -27.04 -12.19 -11.72
CA ASN A 114 -26.73 -13.53 -11.21
C ASN A 114 -25.73 -14.32 -12.09
N SER A 115 -25.62 -14.01 -13.38
CA SER A 115 -24.69 -14.68 -14.31
C SER A 115 -23.23 -14.26 -14.11
N ASP A 116 -22.94 -13.26 -13.28
CA ASP A 116 -21.58 -12.80 -12.97
C ASP A 116 -20.73 -13.85 -12.21
N THR A 117 -21.26 -15.06 -11.99
CA THR A 117 -20.61 -16.18 -11.26
C THR A 117 -20.54 -17.48 -12.04
N ILE A 118 -21.40 -17.68 -13.03
CA ILE A 118 -21.61 -18.97 -13.66
C ILE A 118 -21.61 -18.74 -15.17
N ASN A 119 -20.77 -19.46 -15.92
CA ASN A 119 -20.80 -19.55 -17.39
C ASN A 119 -22.08 -20.27 -17.88
N ASP A 120 -23.22 -20.04 -17.23
CA ASP A 120 -24.49 -20.66 -17.54
C ASP A 120 -25.42 -19.57 -18.10
N THR A 121 -25.81 -19.76 -19.35
CA THR A 121 -26.56 -18.81 -20.16
C THR A 121 -28.07 -19.01 -20.07
N SER A 122 -28.57 -19.72 -19.05
CA SER A 122 -30.02 -19.94 -18.86
C SER A 122 -30.60 -19.15 -17.68
N GLU A 123 -31.64 -18.36 -17.97
CA GLU A 123 -32.54 -17.67 -17.03
C GLU A 123 -31.84 -16.84 -15.92
N GLY A 124 -31.23 -15.73 -16.36
CA GLY A 124 -30.62 -14.75 -15.47
C GLY A 124 -31.59 -13.69 -14.93
N TYR A 125 -31.24 -13.06 -13.80
CA TYR A 125 -31.98 -11.92 -13.25
C TYR A 125 -31.03 -10.89 -12.60
N PHE A 126 -31.42 -9.62 -12.68
CA PHE A 126 -30.76 -8.53 -11.95
C PHE A 126 -31.13 -8.56 -10.47
N PHE A 127 -30.15 -8.36 -9.58
CA PHE A 127 -30.41 -8.44 -8.14
C PHE A 127 -31.29 -7.31 -7.62
N PHE A 128 -31.24 -6.13 -8.25
CA PHE A 128 -31.91 -4.92 -7.79
C PHE A 128 -32.72 -4.27 -8.91
N ASN A 129 -33.94 -3.87 -8.57
CA ASN A 129 -34.82 -3.10 -9.44
C ASN A 129 -34.66 -1.58 -9.23
N ASP A 130 -34.31 -1.17 -8.00
CA ASP A 130 -33.96 0.21 -7.67
C ASP A 130 -32.99 0.27 -6.49
N VAL A 131 -32.23 1.36 -6.39
CA VAL A 131 -31.23 1.60 -5.36
C VAL A 131 -31.18 3.09 -5.01
N GLN A 132 -31.06 3.39 -3.72
CA GLN A 132 -30.83 4.76 -3.25
C GLN A 132 -29.70 4.80 -2.23
N LEU A 133 -28.66 5.57 -2.55
CA LEU A 133 -27.57 5.90 -1.63
C LEU A 133 -27.79 7.28 -1.02
N ILE A 134 -27.77 7.38 0.30
CA ILE A 134 -27.90 8.66 1.02
C ILE A 134 -26.80 8.81 2.06
N ARG A 135 -26.52 10.06 2.44
CA ARG A 135 -25.67 10.34 3.60
C ARG A 135 -26.35 9.86 4.87
N GLU A 136 -25.57 9.32 5.80
CA GLU A 136 -26.06 8.90 7.11
C GLU A 136 -26.75 10.08 7.85
N PRO A 137 -28.00 9.90 8.34
CA PRO A 137 -28.72 10.93 9.08
C PRO A 137 -27.92 11.44 10.29
N GLU A 138 -27.96 12.75 10.54
CA GLU A 138 -27.08 13.39 11.53
C GLU A 138 -27.27 12.86 12.96
N ASP A 139 -28.51 12.51 13.32
CA ASP A 139 -28.86 11.94 14.61
C ASP A 139 -28.37 10.49 14.75
N LYS A 140 -28.13 9.79 13.64
CA LYS A 140 -27.67 8.39 13.59
C LYS A 140 -26.18 8.22 13.35
N ARG A 141 -25.46 9.31 13.03
CA ARG A 141 -24.00 9.27 12.83
C ARG A 141 -23.27 8.58 13.97
N TYR A 142 -22.18 7.89 13.62
CA TYR A 142 -21.26 7.31 14.59
C TYR A 142 -20.73 8.40 15.51
N LYS A 143 -20.96 8.24 16.82
CA LYS A 143 -20.62 9.20 17.87
C LYS A 143 -19.72 8.53 18.88
N TYR A 144 -18.71 9.26 19.31
CA TYR A 144 -17.77 8.86 20.36
C TYR A 144 -17.44 10.08 21.21
N TRP A 145 -16.88 9.86 22.38
CA TRP A 145 -16.68 10.89 23.41
C TRP A 145 -15.25 10.87 23.93
N TYR A 146 -14.75 12.03 24.34
CA TYR A 146 -13.43 12.16 24.96
C TYR A 146 -13.55 12.71 26.39
N ASN A 147 -12.85 12.09 27.33
CA ASN A 147 -12.73 12.54 28.71
C ASN A 147 -11.34 13.14 28.94
N LYS A 148 -11.24 14.45 29.20
CA LYS A 148 -9.96 15.17 29.38
C LYS A 148 -9.24 14.76 30.66
N LYS A 149 -9.98 14.42 31.72
CA LYS A 149 -9.39 14.04 33.02
C LYS A 149 -8.76 12.66 33.00
N LYS A 150 -9.46 11.69 32.39
CA LYS A 150 -8.98 10.30 32.25
C LYS A 150 -8.12 10.10 31.00
N ARG A 151 -8.26 10.99 30.01
CA ARG A 151 -7.59 10.93 28.71
C ARG A 151 -7.96 9.67 27.93
N GLU A 152 -9.26 9.36 27.92
CA GLU A 152 -9.85 8.14 27.37
C GLU A 152 -10.97 8.51 26.38
N TYR A 153 -11.08 7.73 25.29
CA TYR A 153 -12.18 7.79 24.33
C TYR A 153 -13.18 6.66 24.57
N THR A 154 -14.47 6.99 24.61
CA THR A 154 -15.55 6.08 24.98
C THR A 154 -16.68 6.06 23.94
N PHE A 155 -17.42 4.95 23.87
CA PHE A 155 -18.62 4.83 23.02
C PHE A 155 -19.88 5.48 23.60
N ASN A 156 -19.84 5.82 24.89
CA ASN A 156 -20.95 6.41 25.64
C ASN A 156 -20.48 7.66 26.38
N ASN A 157 -21.44 8.52 26.76
CA ASN A 157 -21.15 9.72 27.55
C ASN A 157 -20.93 9.37 29.04
N LEU A 158 -19.73 8.87 29.37
CA LEU A 158 -19.32 8.49 30.72
C LEU A 158 -18.63 9.65 31.46
N GLY A 159 -19.28 10.81 31.49
CA GLY A 159 -18.73 12.05 32.06
C GLY A 159 -17.69 12.71 31.15
N ALA A 160 -17.94 12.70 29.84
CA ALA A 160 -17.04 13.24 28.84
C ALA A 160 -17.13 14.76 28.72
N ASP A 161 -16.02 15.38 28.35
CA ASP A 161 -15.91 16.84 28.16
C ASP A 161 -16.27 17.24 26.71
N GLY A 162 -16.16 16.31 25.75
CA GLY A 162 -16.45 16.55 24.33
C GLY A 162 -17.16 15.37 23.66
N LYS A 163 -18.06 15.70 22.71
CA LYS A 163 -18.72 14.75 21.81
C LYS A 163 -18.19 14.93 20.40
N LEU A 164 -17.74 13.85 19.80
CA LEU A 164 -17.21 13.79 18.44
C LEU A 164 -18.17 12.98 17.55
N THR A 165 -18.19 13.27 16.25
CA THR A 165 -19.11 12.63 15.31
C THR A 165 -18.42 12.38 13.98
N LEU A 166 -18.37 11.12 13.59
CA LEU A 166 -17.76 10.67 12.35
C LEU A 166 -18.59 11.15 11.14
N ARG A 167 -17.89 11.55 10.08
CA ARG A 167 -18.44 11.93 8.78
C ARG A 167 -17.98 10.92 7.73
N GLY A 168 -18.62 10.93 6.56
CA GLY A 168 -18.28 10.04 5.44
C GLY A 168 -19.03 8.69 5.44
N ASN A 169 -19.97 8.47 6.35
CA ASN A 169 -20.82 7.27 6.32
C ASN A 169 -22.09 7.49 5.49
N TYR A 170 -22.54 6.43 4.83
CA TYR A 170 -23.73 6.40 3.97
C TYR A 170 -24.67 5.24 4.32
N TRP A 171 -25.95 5.42 4.02
CA TRP A 171 -26.96 4.38 4.08
C TRP A 171 -27.39 4.00 2.67
N LEU A 172 -27.54 2.70 2.43
CA LEU A 172 -27.91 2.14 1.14
C LEU A 172 -29.27 1.44 1.25
N TYR A 173 -30.26 1.94 0.50
CA TYR A 173 -31.56 1.33 0.37
C TYR A 173 -31.61 0.51 -0.92
N LEU A 174 -32.05 -0.74 -0.81
CA LEU A 174 -32.10 -1.70 -1.91
C LEU A 174 -33.52 -2.17 -2.13
N LEU A 175 -34.02 -2.00 -3.36
CA LEU A 175 -35.25 -2.64 -3.82
C LEU A 175 -34.86 -3.91 -4.57
N PRO A 176 -35.02 -5.11 -3.97
CA PRO A 176 -34.59 -6.36 -4.58
C PRO A 176 -35.45 -6.74 -5.79
N GLY A 177 -34.83 -7.44 -6.75
CA GLY A 177 -35.54 -8.22 -7.76
C GLY A 177 -36.35 -9.36 -7.13
N GLN A 178 -37.28 -9.97 -7.88
CA GLN A 178 -38.21 -10.96 -7.34
C GLN A 178 -37.49 -12.18 -6.74
N GLU A 179 -36.45 -12.66 -7.42
CA GLU A 179 -35.66 -13.82 -7.05
C GLU A 179 -34.74 -13.49 -5.85
N ALA A 180 -34.09 -12.33 -5.89
CA ALA A 180 -33.27 -11.82 -4.78
C ALA A 180 -34.12 -11.56 -3.52
N GLN A 181 -35.40 -11.22 -3.68
CA GLN A 181 -36.35 -11.06 -2.58
C GLN A 181 -36.71 -12.40 -1.94
N ALA A 182 -36.75 -13.49 -2.71
CA ALA A 182 -37.02 -14.84 -2.21
C ALA A 182 -35.79 -15.43 -1.49
N ASN A 183 -34.59 -15.19 -2.02
CA ASN A 183 -33.32 -15.55 -1.39
C ASN A 183 -32.24 -14.53 -1.72
N ASN A 184 -31.87 -13.72 -0.73
CA ASN A 184 -30.93 -12.62 -0.91
C ASN A 184 -29.46 -13.03 -0.72
N LYS A 185 -29.14 -14.30 -0.42
CA LYS A 185 -27.77 -14.71 -0.06
C LYS A 185 -26.75 -14.35 -1.15
N LEU A 186 -27.01 -14.77 -2.39
CA LEU A 186 -26.12 -14.49 -3.53
C LEU A 186 -26.04 -12.98 -3.82
N ALA A 187 -27.18 -12.28 -3.75
CA ALA A 187 -27.23 -10.83 -3.95
C ALA A 187 -26.42 -10.08 -2.89
N GLN A 188 -26.45 -10.52 -1.63
CA GLN A 188 -25.68 -9.94 -0.53
C GLN A 188 -24.18 -10.24 -0.68
N GLU A 189 -23.80 -11.45 -1.08
CA GLU A 189 -22.40 -11.79 -1.39
C GLU A 189 -21.85 -10.88 -2.49
N LYS A 190 -22.59 -10.71 -3.60
CA LYS A 190 -22.20 -9.83 -4.71
C LYS A 190 -22.19 -8.36 -4.37
N LEU A 191 -23.15 -7.91 -3.57
CA LEU A 191 -23.14 -6.56 -3.04
C LEU A 191 -21.89 -6.31 -2.18
N ASN A 192 -21.52 -7.25 -1.30
CA ASN A 192 -20.33 -7.10 -0.46
C ASN A 192 -19.05 -7.03 -1.30
N ASP A 193 -18.92 -7.89 -2.32
CA ASP A 193 -17.80 -7.84 -3.27
C ASP A 193 -17.75 -6.50 -4.01
N PHE A 194 -18.90 -6.04 -4.53
CA PHE A 194 -19.01 -4.76 -5.20
C PHE A 194 -18.59 -3.59 -4.28
N LEU A 195 -19.09 -3.56 -3.05
CA LEU A 195 -18.78 -2.50 -2.09
C LEU A 195 -17.32 -2.53 -1.64
N LYS A 196 -16.72 -3.71 -1.47
CA LYS A 196 -15.29 -3.87 -1.22
C LYS A 196 -14.46 -3.34 -2.39
N ASN A 197 -14.91 -3.59 -3.62
CA ASN A 197 -14.23 -3.20 -4.85
C ASN A 197 -14.43 -1.72 -5.23
N ASN A 198 -15.38 -1.00 -4.62
CA ASN A 198 -15.76 0.37 -5.00
C ASN A 198 -15.87 1.29 -3.78
N ARG A 199 -14.97 1.13 -2.81
CA ARG A 199 -14.98 1.93 -1.58
C ARG A 199 -14.15 3.19 -1.76
N ASN A 200 -14.81 4.35 -1.72
CA ASN A 200 -14.13 5.62 -1.84
C ASN A 200 -13.37 6.01 -0.57
N LEU A 201 -12.33 6.81 -0.74
CA LEU A 201 -11.46 7.29 0.34
C LEU A 201 -12.22 8.15 1.35
N GLY A 202 -12.14 7.80 2.64
CA GLY A 202 -12.84 8.51 3.70
C GLY A 202 -14.33 8.15 3.80
N GLU A 203 -14.81 7.22 2.98
CA GLU A 203 -16.22 6.88 2.85
C GLU A 203 -16.51 5.40 3.14
N SER A 204 -17.69 5.13 3.72
CA SER A 204 -18.14 3.77 4.00
C SER A 204 -19.67 3.70 4.01
N ILE A 205 -20.23 2.58 3.53
CA ILE A 205 -21.64 2.28 3.75
C ILE A 205 -21.78 1.67 5.14
N SER A 206 -22.42 2.38 6.07
CA SER A 206 -22.59 1.94 7.46
C SER A 206 -23.84 1.09 7.67
N LYS A 207 -24.83 1.21 6.77
CA LYS A 207 -26.09 0.48 6.86
C LYS A 207 -26.65 0.14 5.50
N ILE A 208 -27.00 -1.13 5.31
CA ILE A 208 -27.72 -1.65 4.15
C ILE A 208 -29.16 -1.95 4.58
N ILE A 209 -30.13 -1.45 3.83
CA ILE A 209 -31.56 -1.56 4.13
C ILE A 209 -32.24 -2.24 2.95
N TRP A 210 -32.66 -3.48 3.16
CA TRP A 210 -33.48 -4.24 2.22
C TRP A 210 -34.94 -3.86 2.41
N LEU A 211 -35.52 -3.22 1.40
CA LEU A 211 -36.94 -2.84 1.43
C LEU A 211 -37.82 -4.09 1.43
N GLN A 212 -38.92 -4.04 2.16
CA GLN A 212 -39.85 -5.16 2.30
C GLN A 212 -41.02 -5.00 1.33
N PRO A 213 -41.49 -6.07 0.68
CA PRO A 213 -42.65 -5.99 -0.19
C PRO A 213 -43.92 -5.74 0.63
N THR A 214 -44.83 -4.91 0.12
CA THR A 214 -46.23 -4.90 0.54
C THR A 214 -47.11 -5.27 -0.66
N ASN A 215 -48.02 -6.22 -0.47
CA ASN A 215 -48.89 -6.67 -1.55
C ASN A 215 -49.83 -5.54 -1.96
N PHE A 216 -49.79 -5.17 -3.24
CA PHE A 216 -50.60 -4.12 -3.83
C PHE A 216 -51.68 -4.76 -4.74
N PRO A 217 -52.87 -5.08 -4.20
CA PRO A 217 -53.92 -5.79 -4.92
C PRO A 217 -54.74 -4.85 -5.82
N LEU A 218 -54.11 -4.37 -6.89
CA LEU A 218 -54.71 -3.45 -7.85
C LEU A 218 -55.81 -4.18 -8.64
N GLN A 219 -57.04 -3.69 -8.56
CA GLN A 219 -58.17 -4.18 -9.34
C GLN A 219 -58.30 -3.37 -10.61
N ILE A 220 -58.33 -4.05 -11.76
CA ILE A 220 -58.45 -3.43 -13.08
C ILE A 220 -59.55 -4.16 -13.86
N ASP A 221 -60.54 -3.41 -14.34
CA ASP A 221 -61.57 -3.95 -15.23
C ASP A 221 -61.44 -3.31 -16.62
N ILE A 222 -61.29 -4.14 -17.65
CA ILE A 222 -61.03 -3.74 -19.04
C ILE A 222 -62.11 -4.30 -19.96
N GLU A 223 -62.61 -3.45 -20.86
CA GLU A 223 -63.48 -3.84 -21.97
C GLU A 223 -62.69 -3.86 -23.29
N LEU A 224 -62.83 -4.91 -24.07
CA LEU A 224 -62.12 -5.11 -25.34
C LEU A 224 -62.92 -4.65 -26.55
N ASP A 225 -62.21 -4.23 -27.61
CA ASP A 225 -62.79 -3.94 -28.92
C ASP A 225 -63.33 -5.18 -29.63
N ASP A 226 -64.25 -4.98 -30.58
CA ASP A 226 -64.96 -6.03 -31.33
C ASP A 226 -64.04 -6.97 -32.15
N ASN A 227 -62.79 -6.57 -32.45
CA ASN A 227 -61.90 -7.24 -33.40
C ASN A 227 -60.60 -7.77 -32.76
N VAL A 228 -60.59 -8.05 -31.46
CA VAL A 228 -59.42 -8.61 -30.77
C VAL A 228 -59.27 -10.11 -31.09
N ILE A 229 -58.09 -10.50 -31.57
CA ILE A 229 -57.76 -11.89 -31.93
C ILE A 229 -56.83 -12.52 -30.89
N ASP A 230 -55.82 -11.79 -30.40
CA ASP A 230 -54.80 -12.30 -29.48
C ASP A 230 -55.05 -11.79 -28.04
N ILE A 231 -55.92 -12.49 -27.32
CA ILE A 231 -56.31 -12.13 -25.96
C ILE A 231 -55.15 -12.32 -24.95
N PRO A 232 -54.38 -13.43 -24.97
CA PRO A 232 -53.25 -13.59 -24.06
C PRO A 232 -52.20 -12.46 -24.18
N ASP A 233 -51.98 -11.94 -25.39
CA ASP A 233 -51.11 -10.78 -25.62
C ASP A 233 -51.61 -9.51 -24.90
N ILE A 234 -52.92 -9.26 -24.91
CA ILE A 234 -53.49 -8.14 -24.15
C ILE A 234 -53.29 -8.34 -22.63
N PHE A 235 -53.48 -9.54 -22.11
CA PHE A 235 -53.20 -9.82 -20.69
C PHE A 235 -51.71 -9.55 -20.35
N ALA A 236 -50.79 -9.99 -21.20
CA ALA A 236 -49.35 -9.74 -21.04
C ALA A 236 -49.03 -8.23 -21.08
N GLN A 237 -49.56 -7.49 -22.06
CA GLN A 237 -49.34 -6.04 -22.19
C GLN A 237 -49.93 -5.24 -21.01
N VAL A 238 -51.11 -5.62 -20.52
CA VAL A 238 -51.72 -4.99 -19.33
C VAL A 238 -50.86 -5.27 -18.10
N TYR A 239 -50.40 -6.51 -17.91
CA TYR A 239 -49.51 -6.89 -16.82
C TYR A 239 -48.21 -6.08 -16.85
N MET A 240 -47.51 -6.06 -17.99
CA MET A 240 -46.26 -5.33 -18.16
C MET A 240 -46.43 -3.82 -17.95
N THR A 241 -47.53 -3.24 -18.46
CA THR A 241 -47.81 -1.80 -18.32
C THR A 241 -48.09 -1.43 -16.86
N ALA A 242 -48.85 -2.25 -16.14
CA ALA A 242 -49.13 -2.04 -14.72
C ALA A 242 -47.85 -2.20 -13.88
N GLU A 243 -47.07 -3.25 -14.11
CA GLU A 243 -45.78 -3.47 -13.45
C GLU A 243 -44.82 -2.30 -13.63
N GLN A 244 -44.63 -1.85 -14.88
CA GLN A 244 -43.74 -0.73 -15.19
C GLN A 244 -44.19 0.59 -14.51
N MET A 245 -45.49 0.79 -14.32
CA MET A 245 -46.02 1.97 -13.66
C MET A 245 -45.84 1.92 -12.13
N VAL A 246 -45.97 0.74 -11.52
CA VAL A 246 -45.72 0.55 -10.08
C VAL A 246 -44.22 0.61 -9.79
N GLN A 247 -43.42 -0.01 -10.63
CA GLN A 247 -41.96 -0.08 -10.54
C GLN A 247 -41.31 0.22 -11.89
N GLU A 248 -40.84 1.45 -12.04
CA GLU A 248 -40.09 1.87 -13.21
C GLU A 248 -38.70 1.22 -13.20
N LYS A 249 -38.41 0.37 -14.18
CA LYS A 249 -37.10 -0.27 -14.38
C LYS A 249 -36.24 0.54 -15.35
N PRO A 250 -34.91 0.56 -15.18
CA PRO A 250 -34.01 1.21 -16.14
C PRO A 250 -33.99 0.47 -17.48
N VAL A 251 -34.00 1.23 -18.58
CA VAL A 251 -33.85 0.70 -19.94
C VAL A 251 -32.36 0.63 -20.28
N ARG A 252 -31.93 -0.49 -20.88
CA ARG A 252 -30.54 -0.78 -21.24
C ARG A 252 -30.38 -0.82 -22.75
N TYR A 253 -29.25 -0.31 -23.23
CA TYR A 253 -28.93 -0.25 -24.67
C TYR A 253 -27.57 -0.88 -24.96
N THR A 254 -27.44 -1.52 -26.12
CA THR A 254 -26.13 -1.91 -26.64
C THR A 254 -25.35 -0.67 -27.09
N THR A 255 -24.02 -0.76 -27.10
CA THR A 255 -23.14 0.32 -27.62
C THR A 255 -23.53 0.72 -29.04
N GLN A 256 -23.84 -0.26 -29.91
CA GLN A 256 -24.25 0.00 -31.29
C GLN A 256 -25.61 0.71 -31.36
N ALA A 257 -26.59 0.29 -30.56
CA ALA A 257 -27.90 0.94 -30.53
C ALA A 257 -27.79 2.42 -30.11
N MET A 258 -26.93 2.74 -29.15
CA MET A 258 -26.69 4.14 -28.77
C MET A 258 -25.99 4.94 -29.88
N LYS A 259 -25.02 4.34 -30.59
CA LYS A 259 -24.38 4.97 -31.77
C LYS A 259 -25.42 5.27 -32.85
N ASP A 260 -26.33 4.33 -33.13
CA ASP A 260 -27.41 4.48 -34.13
C ASP A 260 -28.43 5.55 -33.71
N LEU A 261 -28.65 5.74 -32.41
CA LEU A 261 -29.45 6.83 -31.84
C LEU A 261 -28.73 8.19 -31.86
N GLY A 262 -27.49 8.27 -32.34
CA GLY A 262 -26.72 9.51 -32.49
C GLY A 262 -25.98 9.96 -31.23
N TYR A 263 -25.78 9.07 -30.25
CA TYR A 263 -24.92 9.37 -29.10
C TYR A 263 -23.44 9.36 -29.52
N SER A 264 -22.66 10.30 -28.98
CA SER A 264 -21.20 10.27 -29.11
C SER A 264 -20.59 9.30 -28.11
N ASN A 265 -19.38 8.80 -28.38
CA ASN A 265 -18.69 7.87 -27.47
C ASN A 265 -18.53 8.46 -26.06
N GLU A 266 -18.23 9.75 -25.94
CA GLU A 266 -18.08 10.41 -24.63
C GLU A 266 -19.37 10.37 -23.80
N LYS A 267 -20.54 10.40 -24.45
CA LYS A 267 -21.84 10.26 -23.77
C LYS A 267 -22.20 8.82 -23.46
N ILE A 268 -21.81 7.88 -24.33
CA ILE A 268 -22.07 6.44 -24.13
C ILE A 268 -21.28 5.95 -22.91
N PHE A 269 -19.98 6.24 -22.88
CA PHE A 269 -19.05 5.77 -21.84
C PHE A 269 -18.98 6.72 -20.64
N SER A 270 -20.05 7.47 -20.36
CA SER A 270 -20.13 8.38 -19.23
C SER A 270 -20.61 7.63 -17.98
N GLY A 271 -19.84 7.73 -16.89
CA GLY A 271 -20.13 7.06 -15.62
C GLY A 271 -19.39 5.73 -15.47
N PRO A 272 -19.88 4.81 -14.62
CA PRO A 272 -19.23 3.52 -14.39
C PRO A 272 -19.35 2.60 -15.61
N TYR A 273 -18.39 1.69 -15.74
CA TYR A 273 -18.47 0.64 -16.75
C TYR A 273 -19.59 -0.34 -16.36
N LEU A 274 -20.53 -0.56 -17.28
CA LEU A 274 -21.67 -1.47 -17.12
C LEU A 274 -21.46 -2.68 -18.03
N HIS A 275 -21.53 -3.88 -17.47
CA HIS A 275 -21.37 -5.13 -18.19
C HIS A 275 -22.65 -5.50 -18.94
N HIS A 276 -23.82 -5.14 -18.41
CA HIS A 276 -25.09 -5.62 -18.93
C HIS A 276 -25.87 -4.59 -19.77
N GLY A 277 -25.16 -3.69 -20.46
CA GLY A 277 -25.72 -2.66 -21.32
C GLY A 277 -25.79 -1.28 -20.66
N TRP A 278 -25.84 -0.23 -21.48
CA TRP A 278 -25.72 1.15 -21.01
C TRP A 278 -27.07 1.73 -20.55
N ILE A 279 -27.03 2.46 -19.43
CA ILE A 279 -28.20 3.14 -18.84
C ILE A 279 -28.00 4.67 -18.96
N PRO A 280 -28.33 5.28 -20.11
CA PRO A 280 -28.10 6.73 -20.33
C PRO A 280 -29.00 7.60 -19.46
N ALA A 281 -30.20 7.12 -19.12
CA ALA A 281 -31.15 7.82 -18.27
C ALA A 281 -31.63 6.88 -17.15
N LEU A 282 -31.45 7.32 -15.90
CA LEU A 282 -32.00 6.63 -14.74
C LEU A 282 -33.48 7.01 -14.56
N PRO A 283 -34.34 6.07 -14.14
CA PRO A 283 -35.66 6.39 -13.61
C PRO A 283 -35.61 7.46 -12.53
N LYS A 284 -36.69 8.22 -12.32
CA LYS A 284 -36.70 9.26 -11.29
C LYS A 284 -36.38 8.64 -9.92
N ALA A 285 -35.40 9.23 -9.21
CA ALA A 285 -35.00 8.74 -7.90
C ALA A 285 -36.18 8.80 -6.91
N LYS A 286 -36.49 7.65 -6.30
CA LYS A 286 -37.44 7.55 -5.19
C LYS A 286 -36.70 7.82 -3.88
N ASP A 287 -37.37 8.48 -2.94
CA ASP A 287 -36.84 8.72 -1.61
C ASP A 287 -37.43 7.75 -0.59
N TYR A 288 -36.64 6.77 -0.19
CA TYR A 288 -37.02 5.73 0.77
C TYR A 288 -36.78 6.13 2.23
N THR A 289 -36.32 7.36 2.49
CA THR A 289 -36.17 7.88 3.86
C THR A 289 -37.50 8.18 4.54
N SER A 290 -38.57 8.33 3.76
CA SER A 290 -39.92 8.59 4.24
C SER A 290 -40.93 7.70 3.50
N ALA A 291 -42.20 7.82 3.85
CA ALA A 291 -43.26 7.12 3.12
C ALA A 291 -43.31 7.61 1.67
N THR A 292 -43.47 6.67 0.73
CA THR A 292 -43.43 6.96 -0.71
C THR A 292 -44.84 7.03 -1.29
N VAL A 293 -45.15 8.09 -2.04
CA VAL A 293 -46.45 8.22 -2.73
C VAL A 293 -46.37 7.56 -4.11
N LEU A 294 -47.22 6.56 -4.34
CA LEU A 294 -47.45 5.93 -5.64
C LEU A 294 -48.69 6.55 -6.29
N ASN A 295 -48.52 7.21 -7.43
CA ASN A 295 -49.60 7.79 -8.21
C ASN A 295 -49.80 6.99 -9.51
N LEU A 296 -51.01 6.43 -9.71
CA LEU A 296 -51.36 5.62 -10.88
C LEU A 296 -52.35 6.33 -11.81
N SER A 297 -52.54 7.65 -11.69
CA SER A 297 -53.49 8.40 -12.54
C SER A 297 -53.20 8.26 -14.04
N HIS A 298 -51.91 8.16 -14.41
CA HIS A 298 -51.48 7.97 -15.80
C HIS A 298 -51.61 6.53 -16.30
N LEU A 299 -51.85 5.54 -15.42
CA LEU A 299 -51.96 4.14 -15.82
C LEU A 299 -53.13 3.94 -16.77
N VAL A 300 -54.28 4.59 -16.52
CA VAL A 300 -55.49 4.48 -17.36
C VAL A 300 -55.19 4.85 -18.81
N ASN A 301 -54.48 5.96 -19.04
CA ASN A 301 -54.13 6.41 -20.38
C ASN A 301 -53.17 5.45 -21.10
N ARG A 302 -52.24 4.82 -20.35
CA ARG A 302 -51.33 3.81 -20.92
C ARG A 302 -52.07 2.52 -21.27
N LEU A 303 -53.00 2.08 -20.41
CA LEU A 303 -53.83 0.91 -20.68
C LEU A 303 -54.75 1.12 -21.89
N LEU A 304 -55.35 2.32 -22.04
CA LEU A 304 -56.15 2.67 -23.21
C LEU A 304 -55.35 2.74 -24.52
N ALA A 305 -54.03 2.91 -24.45
CA ALA A 305 -53.16 2.93 -25.63
C ALA A 305 -52.86 1.52 -26.18
N ILE A 306 -53.12 0.47 -25.39
CA ILE A 306 -52.98 -0.93 -25.80
C ILE A 306 -54.01 -1.22 -26.90
N LYS A 307 -53.53 -1.67 -28.07
CA LYS A 307 -54.39 -1.95 -29.21
C LYS A 307 -55.38 -3.08 -28.86
N GLY A 308 -56.68 -2.78 -28.93
CA GLY A 308 -57.74 -3.72 -28.60
C GLY A 308 -58.41 -3.47 -27.24
N VAL A 309 -57.92 -2.50 -26.45
CA VAL A 309 -58.59 -2.03 -25.24
C VAL A 309 -59.54 -0.89 -25.60
N GLN A 310 -60.84 -1.09 -25.38
CA GLN A 310 -61.89 -0.10 -25.64
C GLN A 310 -62.08 0.87 -24.46
N SER A 311 -62.14 0.34 -23.23
CA SER A 311 -62.37 1.13 -22.02
C SER A 311 -61.76 0.47 -20.78
N VAL A 312 -61.46 1.29 -19.77
CA VAL A 312 -61.07 0.84 -18.42
C VAL A 312 -62.17 1.28 -17.47
N SER A 313 -62.97 0.33 -16.97
CA SER A 313 -64.20 0.61 -16.21
C SER A 313 -63.97 0.67 -14.69
N ARG A 314 -62.91 0.02 -14.20
CA ARG A 314 -62.49 0.08 -12.80
C ARG A 314 -60.97 0.12 -12.70
N LEU A 315 -60.48 1.02 -11.85
CA LEU A 315 -59.11 0.99 -11.35
C LEU A 315 -59.21 1.37 -9.85
N ALA A 316 -59.01 0.39 -8.98
CA ALA A 316 -59.21 0.56 -7.53
C ALA A 316 -58.29 -0.38 -6.76
N LEU A 317 -58.01 -0.07 -5.50
CA LEU A 317 -57.26 -0.99 -4.63
C LEU A 317 -58.24 -1.82 -3.80
N ALA A 318 -58.06 -3.14 -3.78
CA ALA A 318 -58.83 -4.00 -2.88
C ALA A 318 -58.44 -3.79 -1.40
N ASN A 319 -58.97 -4.63 -0.51
CA ASN A 319 -58.54 -4.66 0.89
C ASN A 319 -57.01 -4.81 0.96
N HIS A 320 -56.36 -3.83 1.58
CA HIS A 320 -54.92 -3.71 1.68
C HIS A 320 -54.50 -3.66 3.15
N ASP A 321 -53.23 -3.93 3.39
CA ASP A 321 -52.63 -3.86 4.72
C ASP A 321 -52.45 -2.39 5.18
N LYS A 322 -52.26 -2.18 6.49
CA LYS A 322 -51.99 -0.88 7.12
C LYS A 322 -50.71 -0.21 6.62
N THR A 323 -49.87 -0.93 5.89
CA THR A 323 -48.66 -0.43 5.25
C THR A 323 -48.96 0.42 4.01
N ILE A 324 -50.19 0.40 3.51
CA ILE A 324 -50.67 1.22 2.40
C ILE A 324 -51.79 2.12 2.94
N THR A 325 -51.73 3.42 2.64
CA THR A 325 -52.77 4.37 3.02
C THR A 325 -53.24 5.15 1.81
N PRO A 326 -54.55 5.18 1.50
CA PRO A 326 -55.07 5.97 0.38
C PRO A 326 -55.01 7.46 0.72
N GLN A 327 -54.69 8.30 -0.26
CA GLN A 327 -54.73 9.75 -0.05
C GLN A 327 -56.18 10.26 -0.03
N LEU A 328 -56.50 11.09 0.96
CA LEU A 328 -57.87 11.58 1.21
C LEU A 328 -58.50 12.37 0.06
N ASN A 329 -57.68 12.98 -0.81
CA ASN A 329 -58.14 13.87 -1.89
C ASN A 329 -57.76 13.39 -3.30
N ASP A 330 -57.19 12.19 -3.44
CA ASP A 330 -56.81 11.61 -4.74
C ASP A 330 -57.08 10.10 -4.75
N ASN A 331 -58.07 9.68 -5.53
CA ASN A 331 -58.48 8.28 -5.65
C ASN A 331 -57.44 7.39 -6.36
N TRP A 332 -56.40 7.99 -6.95
CA TRP A 332 -55.37 7.30 -7.73
C TRP A 332 -54.00 7.28 -7.05
N SER A 333 -53.91 7.80 -5.82
CA SER A 333 -52.65 7.90 -5.08
C SER A 333 -52.71 7.15 -3.76
N TRP A 334 -51.66 6.37 -3.49
CA TRP A 334 -51.48 5.64 -2.25
C TRP A 334 -50.11 5.93 -1.66
N GLU A 335 -50.07 6.12 -0.35
CA GLU A 335 -48.84 6.28 0.41
C GLU A 335 -48.41 4.92 0.97
N ILE A 336 -47.20 4.52 0.60
CA ILE A 336 -46.54 3.30 1.02
C ILE A 336 -45.65 3.63 2.22
N ALA A 337 -45.83 2.90 3.32
CA ALA A 337 -45.08 3.11 4.56
C ALA A 337 -43.56 3.01 4.35
N GLN A 338 -42.81 3.77 5.15
CA GLN A 338 -41.35 3.76 5.12
C GLN A 338 -40.78 2.33 5.28
N GLY A 339 -39.79 2.00 4.45
CA GLY A 339 -39.15 0.67 4.46
C GLY A 339 -39.89 -0.40 3.65
N TYR A 340 -41.04 -0.05 3.05
CA TYR A 340 -41.80 -0.94 2.18
C TYR A 340 -41.81 -0.46 0.73
N TYR A 341 -42.03 -1.38 -0.20
CA TYR A 341 -42.27 -1.09 -1.61
C TYR A 341 -43.50 -1.85 -2.12
N PRO A 342 -44.28 -1.27 -3.04
CA PRO A 342 -45.49 -1.91 -3.57
C PRO A 342 -45.11 -3.06 -4.50
N ARG A 343 -45.65 -4.26 -4.25
CA ARG A 343 -45.54 -5.44 -5.10
C ARG A 343 -46.90 -5.79 -5.68
N LEU A 344 -47.05 -5.64 -6.99
CA LEU A 344 -48.32 -5.90 -7.67
C LEU A 344 -48.64 -7.41 -7.62
N TRP A 345 -49.88 -7.74 -7.29
CA TRP A 345 -50.44 -9.10 -7.44
C TRP A 345 -49.69 -10.26 -6.76
N GLY A 346 -48.82 -9.99 -5.77
CA GLY A 346 -48.27 -10.99 -4.86
C GLY A 346 -47.05 -11.77 -5.39
N ASN A 347 -46.87 -13.01 -4.92
CA ASN A 347 -45.69 -13.84 -5.25
C ASN A 347 -45.77 -14.49 -6.65
N ASP A 348 -46.97 -14.87 -7.08
CA ASP A 348 -47.23 -15.47 -8.40
C ASP A 348 -48.33 -14.65 -9.09
N PRO A 349 -47.97 -13.49 -9.68
CA PRO A 349 -48.94 -12.56 -10.20
C PRO A 349 -49.69 -13.14 -11.39
N LEU A 350 -49.02 -13.93 -12.25
CA LEU A 350 -49.63 -14.56 -13.41
C LEU A 350 -50.68 -15.61 -13.01
N ALA A 351 -50.41 -16.40 -11.97
CA ALA A 351 -51.41 -17.32 -11.42
C ALA A 351 -52.60 -16.55 -10.80
N LEU A 352 -52.35 -15.40 -10.16
CA LEU A 352 -53.42 -14.61 -9.55
C LEU A 352 -54.32 -13.97 -10.61
N ILE A 353 -53.75 -13.34 -11.65
CA ILE A 353 -54.52 -12.65 -12.68
C ILE A 353 -55.30 -13.59 -13.62
N THR A 354 -54.93 -14.87 -13.65
CA THR A 354 -55.66 -15.93 -14.40
C THR A 354 -56.64 -16.72 -13.53
N SER A 355 -56.65 -16.49 -12.22
CA SER A 355 -57.52 -17.21 -11.29
C SER A 355 -59.00 -16.77 -11.40
N PRO A 356 -59.96 -17.59 -10.92
CA PRO A 356 -61.38 -17.21 -10.88
C PRO A 356 -61.65 -15.91 -10.10
N ASN A 357 -60.85 -15.66 -9.05
CA ASN A 357 -60.89 -14.49 -8.19
C ASN A 357 -59.89 -13.40 -8.65
N SER A 358 -59.55 -13.40 -9.94
CA SER A 358 -58.57 -12.47 -10.50
C SER A 358 -58.92 -11.00 -10.21
N PRO A 359 -57.94 -10.19 -9.78
CA PRO A 359 -58.08 -8.75 -9.67
C PRO A 359 -58.09 -8.05 -11.04
N LEU A 360 -57.70 -8.74 -12.11
CA LEU A 360 -57.77 -8.27 -13.50
C LEU A 360 -58.95 -8.93 -14.21
N THR A 361 -60.00 -8.16 -14.48
CA THR A 361 -61.18 -8.66 -15.22
C THR A 361 -61.20 -8.07 -16.62
N ILE A 362 -61.07 -8.93 -17.63
CA ILE A 362 -61.17 -8.53 -19.03
C ILE A 362 -62.49 -9.07 -19.62
N THR A 363 -63.32 -8.19 -20.18
CA THR A 363 -64.61 -8.53 -20.78
C THR A 363 -64.65 -8.21 -22.27
N ALA A 364 -65.19 -9.14 -23.06
CA ALA A 364 -65.52 -8.90 -24.46
C ALA A 364 -66.99 -8.46 -24.63
N LYS A 365 -67.35 -8.01 -25.84
CA LYS A 365 -68.70 -7.55 -26.19
C LYS A 365 -69.78 -8.54 -25.72
N GLY A 366 -70.78 -8.01 -25.00
CA GLY A 366 -71.87 -8.81 -24.41
C GLY A 366 -71.65 -9.18 -22.93
N GLY A 367 -70.59 -8.67 -22.30
CA GLY A 367 -70.32 -8.88 -20.87
C GLY A 367 -69.70 -10.24 -20.55
N VAL A 368 -69.13 -10.92 -21.56
CA VAL A 368 -68.51 -12.23 -21.38
C VAL A 368 -67.13 -12.04 -20.74
N LYS A 369 -66.96 -12.56 -19.52
CA LYS A 369 -65.66 -12.60 -18.84
C LYS A 369 -64.74 -13.57 -19.56
N ILE A 370 -63.56 -13.09 -19.94
CA ILE A 370 -62.55 -13.88 -20.63
C ILE A 370 -61.63 -14.55 -19.60
N ILE A 371 -61.24 -15.79 -19.88
CA ILE A 371 -60.31 -16.59 -19.07
C ILE A 371 -59.20 -17.07 -19.99
N VAL A 372 -57.96 -16.90 -19.54
CA VAL A 372 -56.73 -17.35 -20.22
C VAL A 372 -55.89 -18.15 -19.24
N SER A 373 -55.07 -19.09 -19.72
CA SER A 373 -54.17 -19.84 -18.85
C SER A 373 -52.91 -19.02 -18.55
N LYS A 374 -52.23 -19.35 -17.44
CA LYS A 374 -50.92 -18.76 -17.08
C LYS A 374 -49.90 -18.97 -18.21
N GLN A 375 -49.86 -20.17 -18.77
CA GLN A 375 -48.91 -20.54 -19.83
C GLN A 375 -49.12 -19.70 -21.10
N ASP A 376 -50.38 -19.44 -21.49
CA ASP A 376 -50.66 -18.61 -22.67
C ASP A 376 -50.15 -17.17 -22.51
N ILE A 377 -50.17 -16.63 -21.29
CA ILE A 377 -49.63 -15.30 -20.99
C ILE A 377 -48.09 -15.35 -20.98
N GLU A 378 -47.50 -16.37 -20.34
CA GLU A 378 -46.03 -16.53 -20.28
C GLU A 378 -45.41 -16.60 -21.68
N GLU A 379 -46.05 -17.30 -22.62
CA GLU A 379 -45.61 -17.38 -24.03
C GLU A 379 -45.68 -16.02 -24.76
N LYS A 380 -46.44 -15.04 -24.22
CA LYS A 380 -46.59 -13.68 -24.77
C LYS A 380 -45.76 -12.64 -24.02
N LEU A 381 -45.21 -12.96 -22.85
CA LEU A 381 -44.32 -12.06 -22.14
C LEU A 381 -43.04 -11.87 -22.94
N ILE A 382 -42.71 -10.62 -23.24
CA ILE A 382 -41.46 -10.29 -23.93
C ILE A 382 -40.33 -10.38 -22.90
N ALA A 383 -39.54 -11.46 -22.96
CA ALA A 383 -38.28 -11.54 -22.25
C ALA A 383 -37.23 -10.71 -23.01
N GLU A 384 -36.76 -9.62 -22.42
CA GLU A 384 -35.63 -8.89 -22.98
C GLU A 384 -34.36 -9.74 -22.85
N PRO A 385 -33.61 -9.98 -23.95
CA PRO A 385 -32.37 -10.72 -23.86
C PRO A 385 -31.36 -9.92 -23.03
N LEU A 386 -30.59 -10.62 -22.19
CA LEU A 386 -29.46 -10.02 -21.49
C LEU A 386 -28.47 -9.47 -22.51
N ILE A 387 -28.11 -8.20 -22.37
CA ILE A 387 -27.11 -7.54 -23.21
C ILE A 387 -25.75 -7.81 -22.58
N ASP A 388 -24.81 -8.40 -23.32
CA ASP A 388 -23.42 -8.52 -22.87
C ASP A 388 -22.57 -7.45 -23.56
N THR A 389 -22.00 -6.53 -22.77
CA THR A 389 -21.25 -5.38 -23.27
C THR A 389 -19.84 -5.80 -23.64
N GLN A 390 -19.61 -5.97 -24.95
CA GLN A 390 -18.29 -6.33 -25.46
C GLN A 390 -17.34 -5.12 -25.43
N PRO A 391 -16.06 -5.35 -25.06
CA PRO A 391 -15.00 -4.36 -25.23
C PRO A 391 -14.91 -3.85 -26.68
N GLU A 392 -14.80 -2.54 -26.88
CA GLU A 392 -14.51 -1.96 -28.20
C GLU A 392 -13.00 -1.98 -28.42
N LEU A 393 -12.56 -2.69 -29.47
CA LEU A 393 -11.16 -2.92 -29.78
C LEU A 393 -10.82 -2.44 -31.18
N LEU A 394 -9.55 -2.05 -31.35
CA LEU A 394 -8.96 -1.90 -32.67
C LEU A 394 -8.23 -3.19 -33.02
N ASP A 395 -8.88 -4.06 -33.78
CA ASP A 395 -8.34 -5.37 -34.17
C ASP A 395 -6.93 -5.28 -34.76
N TRP A 396 -6.19 -6.39 -34.75
CA TRP A 396 -4.92 -6.49 -35.47
C TRP A 396 -5.04 -6.15 -36.96
N GLY A 397 -4.02 -5.48 -37.49
CA GLY A 397 -3.81 -5.32 -38.94
C GLY A 397 -3.17 -6.55 -39.56
N LYS A 398 -2.72 -6.43 -40.81
CA LYS A 398 -1.94 -7.49 -41.47
C LYS A 398 -0.47 -7.37 -41.09
N TYR A 399 0.08 -8.40 -40.44
CA TYR A 399 1.52 -8.45 -40.16
C TYR A 399 2.37 -8.34 -41.44
N ARG A 400 3.37 -7.45 -41.42
CA ARG A 400 4.30 -7.18 -42.53
C ARG A 400 5.71 -7.59 -42.12
N LYS A 401 6.43 -8.29 -43.00
CA LYS A 401 7.82 -8.73 -42.78
C LYS A 401 8.83 -7.61 -43.02
N ILE A 402 8.73 -6.54 -42.24
CA ILE A 402 9.51 -5.31 -42.44
C ILE A 402 10.97 -5.49 -42.02
N LEU A 403 11.25 -6.43 -41.12
CA LEU A 403 12.62 -6.74 -40.68
C LEU A 403 13.45 -7.44 -41.77
N ASP A 404 12.82 -8.13 -42.73
CA ASP A 404 13.54 -8.87 -43.78
C ASP A 404 14.34 -7.90 -44.68
N PHE A 405 15.66 -7.88 -44.48
CA PHE A 405 16.58 -7.06 -45.25
C PHE A 405 17.26 -7.85 -46.38
N TYR A 406 17.35 -7.22 -47.55
CA TYR A 406 18.01 -7.77 -48.73
C TYR A 406 19.18 -6.86 -49.12
N PRO A 407 20.45 -7.33 -49.02
CA PRO A 407 21.62 -6.50 -49.25
C PRO A 407 21.65 -5.83 -50.62
N VAL A 408 21.97 -4.54 -50.66
CA VAL A 408 22.10 -3.79 -51.92
C VAL A 408 23.29 -4.28 -52.75
N SER A 409 24.30 -4.87 -52.12
CA SER A 409 25.43 -5.54 -52.76
C SER A 409 25.00 -6.67 -53.71
N ASN A 410 23.82 -7.28 -53.46
CA ASN A 410 23.28 -8.31 -54.36
C ASN A 410 22.63 -7.72 -55.62
N LYS A 411 22.34 -6.41 -55.64
CA LYS A 411 21.77 -5.70 -56.79
C LYS A 411 22.85 -5.18 -57.74
N LEU A 412 24.10 -5.15 -57.30
CA LEU A 412 25.23 -4.74 -58.13
C LEU A 412 25.52 -5.77 -59.23
N PRO A 413 25.91 -5.31 -60.44
CA PRO A 413 26.29 -6.17 -61.54
C PRO A 413 27.29 -7.28 -61.16
N ALA A 414 27.11 -8.47 -61.74
CA ALA A 414 27.95 -9.64 -61.44
C ALA A 414 29.45 -9.43 -61.74
N CYS A 415 29.81 -8.44 -62.59
CA CYS A 415 31.21 -8.10 -62.87
C CYS A 415 31.96 -7.54 -61.66
N TYR A 416 31.27 -6.97 -60.66
CA TYR A 416 31.88 -6.62 -59.37
C TYR A 416 32.31 -7.85 -58.56
N GLY A 417 31.70 -9.00 -58.83
CA GLY A 417 32.07 -10.29 -58.22
C GLY A 417 31.76 -10.43 -56.73
N LEU A 418 30.86 -9.60 -56.19
CA LEU A 418 30.44 -9.62 -54.78
C LEU A 418 29.63 -10.89 -54.42
N GLN A 419 29.14 -11.61 -55.43
CA GLN A 419 28.42 -12.87 -55.25
C GLN A 419 29.32 -14.10 -55.35
N ASN A 420 30.62 -13.92 -55.62
CA ASN A 420 31.55 -15.02 -55.84
C ASN A 420 32.01 -15.68 -54.52
N LYS A 421 32.06 -17.03 -54.50
CA LYS A 421 32.57 -17.78 -53.35
C LYS A 421 34.09 -17.66 -53.16
N LYS A 422 34.84 -17.49 -54.26
CA LYS A 422 36.29 -17.25 -54.22
C LYS A 422 36.53 -15.77 -54.46
N ARG A 423 37.14 -15.08 -53.50
CA ARG A 423 37.28 -13.63 -53.49
C ARG A 423 38.73 -13.21 -53.71
N THR A 424 38.89 -12.10 -54.41
CA THR A 424 40.16 -11.40 -54.57
C THR A 424 40.27 -10.28 -53.53
N PRO A 425 41.48 -9.81 -53.16
CA PRO A 425 41.63 -8.71 -52.20
C PRO A 425 40.82 -7.44 -52.54
N PRO A 426 40.72 -6.98 -53.80
CA PRO A 426 39.87 -5.83 -54.16
C PRO A 426 38.38 -6.06 -53.89
N GLN A 427 37.88 -7.29 -54.07
CA GLN A 427 36.49 -7.64 -53.77
C GLN A 427 36.21 -7.60 -52.26
N VAL A 428 37.18 -8.00 -51.44
CA VAL A 428 37.07 -7.87 -49.97
C VAL A 428 37.00 -6.39 -49.57
N GLN A 429 37.83 -5.54 -50.17
CA GLN A 429 37.80 -4.09 -49.92
C GLN A 429 36.46 -3.47 -50.34
N LEU A 430 35.90 -3.86 -51.48
CA LEU A 430 34.59 -3.36 -51.92
C LEU A 430 33.46 -3.83 -50.99
N HIS A 431 33.49 -5.07 -50.52
CA HIS A 431 32.55 -5.54 -49.48
C HIS A 431 32.63 -4.70 -48.20
N GLN A 432 33.86 -4.37 -47.76
CA GLN A 432 34.08 -3.52 -46.58
C GLN A 432 33.59 -2.07 -46.80
N PHE A 433 33.76 -1.54 -48.02
CA PHE A 433 33.22 -0.23 -48.40
C PHE A 433 31.69 -0.19 -48.35
N MET A 434 31.02 -1.27 -48.78
CA MET A 434 29.57 -1.35 -48.79
C MET A 434 28.96 -1.52 -47.39
N LEU A 435 29.69 -2.10 -46.44
CA LEU A 435 29.16 -2.48 -45.12
C LEU A 435 28.47 -1.34 -44.36
N PRO A 436 29.03 -0.11 -44.23
CA PRO A 436 28.35 0.97 -43.50
C PRO A 436 26.99 1.34 -44.12
N PHE A 437 26.89 1.39 -45.45
CA PHE A 437 25.64 1.70 -46.16
C PHE A 437 24.59 0.59 -45.98
N GLU A 438 25.04 -0.68 -46.05
CA GLU A 438 24.18 -1.84 -45.77
C GLU A 438 23.67 -1.81 -44.32
N GLN A 439 24.55 -1.46 -43.36
CA GLN A 439 24.20 -1.36 -41.94
C GLN A 439 23.16 -0.26 -41.68
N MET A 440 23.28 0.91 -42.32
CA MET A 440 22.31 2.00 -42.18
C MET A 440 20.91 1.59 -42.65
N LEU A 441 20.82 0.95 -43.83
CA LEU A 441 19.54 0.49 -44.38
C LEU A 441 18.94 -0.65 -43.54
N ALA A 442 19.78 -1.58 -43.07
CA ALA A 442 19.38 -2.65 -42.18
C ALA A 442 18.85 -2.12 -40.84
N ASN A 443 19.52 -1.14 -40.23
CA ASN A 443 19.06 -0.50 -39.00
C ASN A 443 17.70 0.18 -39.20
N GLY A 444 17.48 0.89 -40.31
CA GLY A 444 16.16 1.47 -40.61
C GLY A 444 15.04 0.43 -40.70
N CYS A 445 15.31 -0.73 -41.30
CA CYS A 445 14.36 -1.86 -41.30
C CYS A 445 14.10 -2.40 -39.89
N ALA A 446 15.14 -2.49 -39.06
CA ALA A 446 15.02 -2.94 -37.67
C ALA A 446 14.28 -1.93 -36.79
N GLU A 447 14.46 -0.63 -37.03
CA GLU A 447 13.81 0.43 -36.27
C GLU A 447 12.32 0.48 -36.58
N LEU A 448 11.95 0.34 -37.85
CA LEU A 448 10.56 0.22 -38.24
C LEU A 448 9.91 -1.06 -37.68
N ALA A 449 10.65 -2.17 -37.57
CA ALA A 449 10.18 -3.38 -36.93
C ALA A 449 10.05 -3.26 -35.40
N LEU A 450 10.79 -2.34 -34.78
CA LEU A 450 10.72 -2.04 -33.34
C LEU A 450 9.54 -1.12 -32.98
N LEU A 451 8.95 -0.44 -33.96
CA LEU A 451 7.88 0.54 -33.77
C LEU A 451 6.72 0.07 -32.88
N PRO A 452 6.16 -1.17 -33.01
CA PRO A 452 5.12 -1.66 -32.11
C PRO A 452 5.56 -1.64 -30.65
N LYS A 453 6.83 -1.93 -30.36
CA LYS A 453 7.38 -1.94 -28.99
C LYS A 453 7.76 -0.53 -28.51
N LEU A 454 8.25 0.34 -29.40
CA LEU A 454 8.57 1.74 -29.07
C LEU A 454 7.33 2.56 -28.72
N LEU A 455 6.19 2.27 -29.32
CA LEU A 455 4.94 3.00 -29.06
C LEU A 455 3.96 2.22 -28.18
N ALA A 456 4.36 1.05 -27.67
CA ALA A 456 3.50 0.26 -26.79
C ALA A 456 3.29 0.96 -25.45
N PHE A 457 2.05 0.90 -24.95
CA PHE A 457 1.72 1.31 -23.59
C PHE A 457 2.15 0.27 -22.55
N LYS A 458 2.20 -1.01 -22.94
CA LYS A 458 2.63 -2.16 -22.10
C LYS A 458 3.76 -2.92 -22.79
N GLN A 459 4.50 -3.72 -22.02
CA GLN A 459 5.53 -4.64 -22.55
C GLN A 459 6.60 -3.96 -23.42
N ARG A 460 7.06 -2.79 -22.97
CA ARG A 460 8.17 -2.07 -23.60
C ARG A 460 9.47 -2.85 -23.40
N GLY A 461 10.31 -2.88 -24.43
CA GLY A 461 11.62 -3.53 -24.37
C GLY A 461 12.72 -2.60 -23.87
N GLU A 462 13.92 -3.15 -23.68
CA GLU A 462 15.11 -2.37 -23.29
C GLU A 462 15.88 -1.76 -24.46
N THR A 463 15.27 -1.73 -25.65
CA THR A 463 15.90 -1.27 -26.88
C THR A 463 15.15 -0.05 -27.41
N VAL A 464 15.88 1.04 -27.66
CA VAL A 464 15.32 2.30 -28.16
C VAL A 464 15.66 2.58 -29.63
N TYR A 465 16.65 1.88 -30.18
CA TYR A 465 17.04 1.96 -31.59
C TYR A 465 17.04 0.59 -32.25
N GLY A 466 16.56 0.52 -33.49
CA GLY A 466 16.59 -0.71 -34.27
C GLY A 466 17.97 -1.03 -34.78
N VAL A 467 18.48 -2.20 -34.41
CA VAL A 467 19.77 -2.70 -34.86
C VAL A 467 19.62 -4.12 -35.39
N GLN A 468 20.17 -4.39 -36.56
CA GLN A 468 20.35 -5.75 -37.05
C GLN A 468 21.61 -5.87 -37.90
N TRP A 469 22.27 -7.03 -37.86
CA TRP A 469 23.35 -7.31 -38.78
C TRP A 469 22.78 -7.52 -40.21
N PRO A 470 23.28 -6.82 -41.25
CA PRO A 470 22.67 -6.82 -42.59
C PRO A 470 22.76 -8.16 -43.34
N PHE A 471 23.63 -9.09 -42.92
CA PHE A 471 23.89 -10.30 -43.69
C PHE A 471 23.46 -11.58 -42.95
N LYS A 472 22.59 -12.38 -43.57
CA LYS A 472 22.22 -13.71 -43.04
C LYS A 472 23.44 -14.64 -43.00
N ALA A 473 23.46 -15.55 -42.03
CA ALA A 473 24.49 -16.59 -41.92
C ALA A 473 24.60 -17.39 -43.23
N ASN A 474 25.80 -17.89 -43.55
CA ASN A 474 26.11 -18.64 -44.78
C ASN A 474 26.05 -17.85 -46.10
N THR A 475 25.87 -16.52 -46.07
CA THR A 475 26.00 -15.67 -47.26
C THR A 475 27.45 -15.28 -47.54
N VAL A 476 27.75 -14.87 -48.78
CA VAL A 476 29.10 -14.41 -49.17
C VAL A 476 29.52 -13.20 -48.32
N SER A 477 28.68 -12.18 -48.24
CA SER A 477 28.94 -10.97 -47.44
C SER A 477 29.12 -11.27 -45.94
N TYR A 478 28.38 -12.23 -45.38
CA TYR A 478 28.62 -12.68 -44.00
C TYR A 478 30.02 -13.27 -43.84
N SER A 479 30.43 -14.19 -44.73
CA SER A 479 31.74 -14.85 -44.64
C SER A 479 32.93 -13.88 -44.79
N VAL A 480 32.76 -12.78 -45.54
CA VAL A 480 33.81 -11.76 -45.72
C VAL A 480 34.05 -10.98 -44.43
N HIS A 481 33.00 -10.72 -43.65
CA HIS A 481 33.08 -9.92 -42.43
C HIS A 481 33.17 -10.75 -41.16
N GLN A 482 33.23 -12.09 -41.26
CA GLN A 482 33.09 -13.00 -40.11
C GLN A 482 33.98 -12.64 -38.90
N GLN A 483 35.19 -12.14 -39.14
CA GLN A 483 36.13 -11.76 -38.08
C GLN A 483 35.71 -10.53 -37.27
N ILE A 484 34.91 -9.63 -37.84
CA ILE A 484 34.49 -8.36 -37.21
C ILE A 484 33.04 -8.38 -36.71
N ILE A 485 32.26 -9.41 -37.06
CA ILE A 485 30.82 -9.46 -36.73
C ILE A 485 30.61 -9.39 -35.22
N SER A 486 31.36 -10.17 -34.44
CA SER A 486 31.20 -10.22 -32.98
C SER A 486 31.40 -8.84 -32.35
N ASP A 487 32.53 -8.20 -32.66
CA ASP A 487 32.89 -6.90 -32.08
C ASP A 487 31.96 -5.77 -32.50
N LEU A 488 31.54 -5.75 -33.78
CA LEU A 488 30.61 -4.73 -34.27
C LEU A 488 29.19 -4.94 -33.75
N THR A 489 28.71 -6.18 -33.69
CA THR A 489 27.37 -6.47 -33.15
C THR A 489 27.31 -6.13 -31.67
N ALA A 490 28.37 -6.39 -30.90
CA ALA A 490 28.46 -5.98 -29.50
C ALA A 490 28.37 -4.46 -29.35
N LYS A 491 29.09 -3.69 -30.19
CA LYS A 491 29.01 -2.21 -30.19
C LYS A 491 27.63 -1.69 -30.60
N LEU A 492 27.03 -2.25 -31.64
CA LEU A 492 25.70 -1.82 -32.10
C LEU A 492 24.61 -2.17 -31.07
N ASN A 493 24.73 -3.30 -30.40
CA ASN A 493 23.85 -3.64 -29.27
C ASN A 493 24.08 -2.67 -28.10
N TYR A 494 25.34 -2.29 -27.84
CA TYR A 494 25.66 -1.32 -26.80
C TYR A 494 24.98 0.03 -27.05
N ASP A 495 25.01 0.50 -28.30
CA ASP A 495 24.42 1.78 -28.68
C ASP A 495 22.88 1.77 -28.71
N SER A 496 22.23 0.60 -28.71
CA SER A 496 20.77 0.48 -28.83
C SER A 496 20.04 0.16 -27.52
N GLN A 497 20.74 -0.42 -26.54
CA GLN A 497 20.15 -0.87 -25.27
C GLN A 497 20.19 0.21 -24.19
N ILE A 498 19.20 0.20 -23.30
CA ILE A 498 19.15 1.08 -22.13
C ILE A 498 20.13 0.59 -21.04
N TYR A 499 20.24 -0.72 -20.86
CA TYR A 499 21.05 -1.38 -19.83
C TYR A 499 22.05 -2.36 -20.43
N ILE A 500 23.27 -2.41 -19.87
CA ILE A 500 24.33 -3.35 -20.24
C ILE A 500 25.08 -3.73 -18.98
N ASP A 501 25.12 -5.01 -18.62
CA ASP A 501 25.77 -5.49 -17.39
C ASP A 501 25.36 -4.68 -16.14
N ASP A 502 24.07 -4.31 -16.07
CA ASP A 502 23.45 -3.42 -15.06
C ASP A 502 23.88 -1.94 -15.10
N ASP A 503 24.76 -1.54 -16.02
CA ASP A 503 25.13 -0.15 -16.29
C ASP A 503 24.15 0.54 -17.26
N ILE A 504 23.82 1.79 -16.95
CA ILE A 504 22.85 2.58 -17.70
C ILE A 504 23.50 3.40 -18.81
N GLN A 505 23.00 3.20 -20.02
CA GLN A 505 23.34 4.01 -21.18
C GLN A 505 22.51 5.29 -21.16
N ARG A 506 23.06 6.35 -20.54
CA ARG A 506 22.34 7.62 -20.30
C ARG A 506 21.60 8.19 -21.52
N PRO A 507 22.17 8.24 -22.75
CA PRO A 507 21.44 8.75 -23.90
C PRO A 507 20.18 7.95 -24.23
N ASN A 508 20.27 6.62 -24.14
CA ASN A 508 19.17 5.70 -24.45
C ASN A 508 18.10 5.73 -23.35
N TYR A 509 18.52 5.83 -22.10
CA TYR A 509 17.64 6.06 -20.97
C TYR A 509 16.83 7.36 -21.13
N ILE A 510 17.49 8.48 -21.46
CA ILE A 510 16.81 9.76 -21.72
C ILE A 510 15.82 9.62 -22.88
N LYS A 511 16.22 8.92 -23.96
CA LYS A 511 15.35 8.71 -25.12
C LYS A 511 14.07 7.96 -24.75
N GLU A 512 14.18 6.92 -23.95
CA GLU A 512 13.00 6.20 -23.44
C GLU A 512 12.11 7.11 -22.58
N LEU A 513 12.70 7.93 -21.69
CA LEU A 513 11.92 8.88 -20.89
C LEU A 513 11.17 9.91 -21.73
N GLU A 514 11.77 10.43 -22.82
CA GLU A 514 11.09 11.33 -23.76
C GLU A 514 9.88 10.66 -24.42
N ILE A 515 10.02 9.39 -24.82
CA ILE A 515 8.92 8.62 -25.40
C ILE A 515 7.82 8.40 -24.35
N LEU A 516 8.18 8.03 -23.13
CA LEU A 516 7.23 7.84 -22.03
C LEU A 516 6.46 9.12 -21.71
N ASP A 517 7.12 10.27 -21.62
CA ASP A 517 6.46 11.56 -21.38
C ASP A 517 5.46 11.89 -22.50
N HIS A 518 5.85 11.65 -23.76
CA HIS A 518 4.96 11.81 -24.90
C HIS A 518 3.72 10.90 -24.82
N LEU A 519 3.90 9.62 -24.50
CA LEU A 519 2.78 8.68 -24.40
C LEU A 519 1.88 8.96 -23.19
N LEU A 520 2.44 9.39 -22.06
CA LEU A 520 1.67 9.83 -20.88
C LEU A 520 0.81 11.06 -21.19
N SER A 521 1.28 11.95 -22.07
CA SER A 521 0.54 13.15 -22.46
C SER A 521 -0.82 12.87 -23.11
N TYR A 522 -1.01 11.68 -23.71
CA TYR A 522 -2.30 11.26 -24.26
C TYR A 522 -3.39 11.15 -23.20
N PHE A 523 -2.99 10.89 -21.94
CA PHE A 523 -3.89 10.77 -20.80
C PHE A 523 -3.90 12.03 -19.93
N GLY A 524 -3.29 13.13 -20.39
CA GLY A 524 -3.10 14.35 -19.61
C GLY A 524 -2.14 14.18 -18.43
N ALA A 525 -1.35 13.11 -18.41
CA ALA A 525 -0.31 12.86 -17.42
C ALA A 525 1.06 13.35 -17.94
N GLN A 526 2.02 13.46 -17.03
CA GLN A 526 3.39 13.91 -17.33
C GLN A 526 4.37 13.04 -16.56
N LEU A 527 5.58 12.92 -17.11
CA LEU A 527 6.69 12.27 -16.43
C LEU A 527 7.01 12.97 -15.11
N ALA A 528 7.35 12.19 -14.08
CA ALA A 528 7.74 12.73 -12.79
C ALA A 528 9.04 13.55 -12.85
N ALA A 529 9.08 14.63 -12.07
CA ALA A 529 10.35 15.26 -11.75
C ALA A 529 11.19 14.32 -10.87
N ARG A 530 12.51 14.37 -11.00
CA ARG A 530 13.43 13.53 -10.21
C ARG A 530 14.35 14.34 -9.28
N PRO A 531 13.79 15.06 -8.28
CA PRO A 531 14.59 15.74 -7.26
C PRO A 531 15.10 14.79 -6.17
N LEU A 532 14.49 13.60 -6.03
CA LEU A 532 14.87 12.57 -5.06
C LEU A 532 16.08 11.76 -5.57
N THR A 533 16.96 11.34 -4.66
CA THR A 533 18.10 10.46 -4.96
C THR A 533 17.62 9.04 -5.16
N LEU A 534 17.15 8.73 -6.37
CA LEU A 534 16.54 7.45 -6.69
C LEU A 534 17.44 6.59 -7.55
N ASP A 535 17.27 5.28 -7.43
CA ASP A 535 17.79 4.35 -8.40
C ASP A 535 17.18 4.66 -9.79
N PHE A 536 18.01 4.65 -10.82
CA PHE A 536 17.55 5.02 -12.17
C PHE A 536 16.62 3.96 -12.76
N ARG A 537 16.86 2.68 -12.43
CA ARG A 537 16.07 1.55 -12.92
C ARG A 537 14.71 1.53 -12.26
N ASP A 538 14.67 1.66 -10.94
CA ASP A 538 13.43 1.82 -10.17
C ASP A 538 12.58 2.99 -10.70
N PHE A 539 13.20 4.14 -10.98
CA PHE A 539 12.49 5.28 -11.59
C PHE A 539 11.88 4.92 -12.95
N LEU A 540 12.66 4.31 -13.85
CA LEU A 540 12.15 3.95 -15.18
C LEU A 540 11.01 2.93 -15.10
N ASP A 541 11.17 1.89 -14.27
CA ASP A 541 10.16 0.86 -14.07
C ASP A 541 8.88 1.44 -13.48
N THR A 542 9.00 2.39 -12.54
CA THR A 542 7.87 3.16 -12.00
C THR A 542 7.14 3.92 -13.10
N GLN A 543 7.84 4.65 -13.96
CA GLN A 543 7.21 5.44 -15.03
C GLN A 543 6.60 4.57 -16.13
N ARG A 544 7.23 3.42 -16.45
CA ARG A 544 6.65 2.41 -17.36
C ARG A 544 5.39 1.78 -16.79
N GLY A 545 5.42 1.40 -15.51
CA GLY A 545 4.26 0.90 -14.78
C GLY A 545 3.12 1.92 -14.74
N TYR A 546 3.46 3.20 -14.55
CA TYR A 546 2.49 4.30 -14.57
C TYR A 546 1.77 4.42 -15.91
N LEU A 547 2.49 4.39 -17.03
CA LEU A 547 1.89 4.39 -18.37
C LEU A 547 1.05 3.12 -18.61
N ALA A 548 1.59 1.96 -18.28
CA ALA A 548 0.96 0.66 -18.52
C ALA A 548 -0.38 0.48 -17.80
N GLN A 549 -0.55 1.10 -16.63
CA GLN A 549 -1.74 0.96 -15.78
C GLN A 549 -2.65 2.21 -15.83
N GLN A 550 -2.40 3.18 -16.71
CA GLN A 550 -3.17 4.44 -16.73
C GLN A 550 -4.70 4.29 -16.72
N PRO A 551 -5.31 3.42 -17.55
CA PRO A 551 -6.76 3.25 -17.56
C PRO A 551 -7.31 2.76 -16.20
N GLU A 552 -6.61 1.87 -15.52
CA GLU A 552 -7.00 1.40 -14.19
C GLU A 552 -6.83 2.50 -13.13
N LEU A 553 -5.68 3.19 -13.15
CA LEU A 553 -5.35 4.24 -12.17
C LEU A 553 -6.34 5.39 -12.18
N THR A 554 -6.80 5.77 -13.38
CA THR A 554 -7.77 6.84 -13.57
C THR A 554 -9.20 6.40 -13.26
N TYR A 555 -9.57 5.17 -13.62
CA TYR A 555 -10.88 4.59 -13.26
C TYR A 555 -11.05 4.47 -11.74
N GLN A 556 -10.03 3.99 -11.03
CA GLN A 556 -10.05 3.76 -9.59
C GLN A 556 -9.52 4.95 -8.76
N ARG A 557 -9.55 6.17 -9.30
CA ARG A 557 -8.88 7.36 -8.72
C ARG A 557 -9.15 7.58 -7.21
N ASN A 558 -10.41 7.45 -6.80
CA ASN A 558 -10.84 7.68 -5.41
C ASN A 558 -11.05 6.38 -4.62
N ASN A 559 -10.93 5.24 -5.29
CA ASN A 559 -11.16 3.93 -4.70
C ASN A 559 -9.94 3.49 -3.89
N ILE A 560 -10.18 2.94 -2.72
CA ILE A 560 -9.14 2.46 -1.81
C ILE A 560 -9.47 1.05 -1.32
N ARG A 561 -8.59 0.14 -1.73
CA ARG A 561 -8.56 -1.25 -1.31
C ARG A 561 -7.63 -1.44 -0.13
N ILE A 562 -8.04 -2.32 0.79
CA ILE A 562 -7.24 -2.73 1.95
C ILE A 562 -6.26 -3.84 1.55
N ASP A 563 -6.73 -4.79 0.75
CA ASP A 563 -6.00 -6.00 0.36
C ASP A 563 -4.99 -5.80 -0.78
N LYS A 564 -4.86 -4.58 -1.33
CA LYS A 564 -4.00 -4.28 -2.48
C LYS A 564 -3.43 -2.87 -2.41
N VAL A 565 -2.31 -2.63 -3.10
CA VAL A 565 -1.77 -1.29 -3.33
C VAL A 565 -2.77 -0.48 -4.15
N SER A 566 -3.36 0.55 -3.54
CA SER A 566 -4.44 1.35 -4.14
C SER A 566 -3.96 2.15 -5.36
N ALA A 567 -4.87 2.45 -6.29
CA ALA A 567 -4.58 3.31 -7.45
C ALA A 567 -4.06 4.70 -7.04
N LEU A 568 -4.61 5.28 -5.96
CA LEU A 568 -4.10 6.53 -5.41
C LEU A 568 -2.63 6.42 -4.96
N GLN A 569 -2.28 5.34 -4.25
CA GLN A 569 -0.91 5.10 -3.81
C GLN A 569 0.04 4.95 -5.01
N LYS A 570 -0.34 4.18 -6.03
CA LYS A 570 0.43 4.03 -7.27
C LYS A 570 0.60 5.37 -8.00
N ARG A 571 -0.45 6.18 -8.12
CA ARG A 571 -0.35 7.51 -8.76
C ARG A 571 0.57 8.44 -8.01
N ILE A 572 0.48 8.50 -6.67
CA ILE A 572 1.41 9.28 -5.84
C ILE A 572 2.84 8.78 -6.04
N ALA A 573 3.06 7.45 -6.00
CA ALA A 573 4.35 6.82 -6.23
C ALA A 573 4.94 7.24 -7.60
N ALA A 574 4.12 7.17 -8.65
CA ALA A 574 4.49 7.63 -9.98
C ALA A 574 4.83 9.12 -10.03
N ARG A 575 4.04 10.01 -9.41
CA ARG A 575 4.29 11.46 -9.38
C ARG A 575 5.57 11.83 -8.65
N LEU A 576 5.89 11.10 -7.57
CA LEU A 576 7.15 11.26 -6.84
C LEU A 576 8.33 10.58 -7.56
N GLY A 577 8.05 9.69 -8.52
CA GLY A 577 9.05 8.89 -9.22
C GLY A 577 9.58 7.71 -8.40
N LEU A 578 8.86 7.27 -7.37
CA LEU A 578 9.28 6.28 -6.37
C LEU A 578 8.59 4.93 -6.57
N GLY A 579 9.35 3.82 -6.45
CA GLY A 579 8.80 2.51 -6.08
C GLY A 579 8.16 1.72 -7.20
N GLY A 580 9.00 1.08 -8.01
CA GLY A 580 8.59 0.07 -8.99
C GLY A 580 7.81 -1.08 -8.35
N GLU A 581 8.09 -1.40 -7.08
CA GLU A 581 7.35 -2.40 -6.31
C GLU A 581 5.85 -2.10 -6.23
N CYS A 582 5.44 -0.83 -6.18
CA CYS A 582 4.02 -0.46 -6.19
C CYS A 582 3.28 -0.89 -7.47
N PHE A 583 4.02 -1.06 -8.57
CA PHE A 583 3.50 -1.44 -9.89
C PHE A 583 3.67 -2.93 -10.20
N SER A 584 4.30 -3.69 -9.30
CA SER A 584 4.40 -5.15 -9.37
C SER A 584 3.01 -5.78 -9.36
N ASP A 585 2.84 -6.91 -10.07
CA ASP A 585 1.60 -7.68 -10.06
C ASP A 585 1.32 -8.29 -8.67
N THR A 586 2.38 -8.60 -7.92
CA THR A 586 2.33 -9.14 -6.56
C THR A 586 3.26 -8.33 -5.65
N PRO A 587 2.86 -7.13 -5.21
CA PRO A 587 3.73 -6.25 -4.45
C PRO A 587 4.02 -6.81 -3.05
N ASP A 588 5.27 -6.78 -2.61
CA ASP A 588 5.59 -7.00 -1.20
C ASP A 588 5.22 -5.75 -0.38
N LEU A 589 4.13 -5.86 0.38
CA LEU A 589 3.64 -4.77 1.23
C LEU A 589 4.66 -4.29 2.27
N ALA A 590 5.69 -5.05 2.62
CA ALA A 590 6.75 -4.59 3.52
C ALA A 590 7.82 -3.72 2.82
N ASN A 591 7.88 -3.73 1.49
CA ASN A 591 8.90 -3.03 0.71
C ASN A 591 8.36 -1.82 -0.07
N LEU A 592 7.20 -1.29 0.34
CA LEU A 592 6.62 -0.11 -0.31
C LEU A 592 7.43 1.15 0.05
N PRO A 593 7.55 2.13 -0.88
CA PRO A 593 8.31 3.37 -0.64
C PRO A 593 7.69 4.27 0.42
N PHE A 594 6.36 4.18 0.61
CA PHE A 594 5.58 4.89 1.61
C PHE A 594 4.22 4.19 1.80
N TYR A 595 3.51 4.55 2.86
CA TYR A 595 2.21 3.96 3.22
C TYR A 595 1.12 5.01 3.37
N LEU A 596 -0.09 4.69 2.92
CA LEU A 596 -1.29 5.51 3.10
C LEU A 596 -2.22 4.83 4.10
N ILE A 597 -2.50 5.51 5.22
CA ILE A 597 -3.39 5.00 6.26
C ILE A 597 -4.58 5.93 6.41
N GLU A 598 -5.76 5.40 6.11
CA GLU A 598 -7.01 6.10 6.34
C GLU A 598 -7.41 5.96 7.81
N HIS A 599 -7.53 7.07 8.53
CA HIS A 599 -7.82 7.01 9.97
C HIS A 599 -9.17 6.35 10.25
N ARG A 600 -10.15 6.56 9.38
CA ARG A 600 -11.48 5.94 9.44
C ARG A 600 -11.44 4.42 9.57
N GLN A 601 -10.43 3.77 8.98
CA GLN A 601 -10.25 2.31 9.06
C GLN A 601 -9.79 1.83 10.43
N LEU A 602 -9.17 2.71 11.22
CA LEU A 602 -8.67 2.41 12.58
C LEU A 602 -9.76 2.57 13.65
N LEU A 603 -11.02 2.82 13.26
CA LEU A 603 -12.15 2.95 14.19
C LEU A 603 -12.88 1.63 14.42
N PRO A 604 -13.08 1.21 15.68
CA PRO A 604 -13.89 0.04 16.01
C PRO A 604 -15.36 0.21 15.64
N VAL A 605 -16.00 -0.92 15.32
CA VAL A 605 -17.44 -0.98 15.11
C VAL A 605 -18.15 -0.63 16.41
N LYS A 606 -19.21 0.17 16.30
CA LYS A 606 -19.95 0.62 17.47
C LYS A 606 -20.65 -0.58 18.12
N PRO A 607 -20.49 -0.79 19.44
CA PRO A 607 -21.13 -1.91 20.12
C PRO A 607 -22.63 -1.68 20.34
N ASP A 608 -23.40 -2.76 20.46
CA ASP A 608 -24.79 -2.73 20.93
C ASP A 608 -24.82 -2.47 22.43
N ILE A 609 -25.45 -1.37 22.85
CA ILE A 609 -25.56 -0.92 24.24
C ILE A 609 -26.13 -1.97 25.20
N GLN A 610 -26.85 -2.98 24.69
CA GLN A 610 -27.39 -4.05 25.53
C GLN A 610 -26.30 -4.85 26.25
N PHE A 611 -25.07 -4.90 25.72
CA PHE A 611 -23.96 -5.66 26.27
C PHE A 611 -22.96 -4.80 27.07
N ASP A 612 -23.35 -3.59 27.47
CA ASP A 612 -22.53 -2.72 28.33
C ASP A 612 -22.41 -3.27 29.77
N THR A 613 -23.30 -4.18 30.15
CA THR A 613 -23.26 -4.89 31.44
C THR A 613 -22.64 -6.28 31.31
N LYS A 614 -21.97 -6.75 32.37
CA LYS A 614 -21.35 -8.08 32.45
C LYS A 614 -22.31 -9.20 32.04
N GLN A 615 -21.87 -10.00 31.09
CA GLN A 615 -22.48 -11.23 30.61
C GLN A 615 -21.62 -12.42 31.03
N GLN A 616 -22.23 -13.55 31.34
CA GLN A 616 -21.51 -14.79 31.62
C GLN A 616 -21.59 -15.69 30.37
N PRO A 617 -20.45 -16.10 29.78
CA PRO A 617 -20.42 -17.00 28.63
C PRO A 617 -21.22 -18.29 28.86
N ASP A 618 -21.99 -18.73 27.86
CA ASP A 618 -22.70 -20.01 27.91
C ASP A 618 -21.76 -21.19 27.59
N SER A 619 -20.90 -21.03 26.57
CA SER A 619 -19.84 -21.96 26.26
C SER A 619 -18.59 -21.25 25.73
N LEU A 620 -17.46 -21.92 25.88
CA LEU A 620 -16.16 -21.41 25.46
C LEU A 620 -15.34 -22.57 24.88
N ILE A 621 -14.82 -22.38 23.66
CA ILE A 621 -14.05 -23.36 22.91
C ILE A 621 -12.80 -22.68 22.36
N VAL A 622 -11.66 -23.36 22.39
CA VAL A 622 -10.44 -22.90 21.72
C VAL A 622 -10.20 -23.81 20.52
N GLU A 623 -10.15 -23.22 19.33
CA GLU A 623 -9.82 -23.88 18.07
C GLU A 623 -8.68 -23.12 17.42
N ASP A 624 -7.53 -23.77 17.24
CA ASP A 624 -6.28 -23.17 16.80
C ASP A 624 -5.91 -21.92 17.65
N ASP A 625 -5.86 -20.74 17.02
CA ASP A 625 -5.58 -19.46 17.66
C ASP A 625 -6.86 -18.64 17.97
N GLN A 626 -8.05 -19.23 17.82
CA GLN A 626 -9.34 -18.59 18.09
C GLN A 626 -9.93 -19.06 19.41
N LEU A 627 -10.27 -18.11 20.27
CA LEU A 627 -11.13 -18.29 21.42
C LEU A 627 -12.59 -18.00 21.00
N LYS A 628 -13.39 -19.05 20.83
CA LYS A 628 -14.81 -18.97 20.47
C LYS A 628 -15.68 -18.91 21.72
N ILE A 629 -16.50 -17.89 21.84
CA ILE A 629 -17.41 -17.64 22.96
C ILE A 629 -18.84 -17.69 22.42
N THR A 630 -19.67 -18.54 23.01
CA THR A 630 -21.11 -18.60 22.69
C THR A 630 -21.91 -17.91 23.78
N GLN A 631 -22.83 -17.05 23.38
CA GLN A 631 -23.79 -16.41 24.27
C GLN A 631 -25.16 -16.30 23.60
N LYS A 632 -26.18 -16.85 24.25
CA LYS A 632 -27.57 -16.76 23.80
C LYS A 632 -28.05 -15.31 23.68
N GLY A 633 -28.80 -15.03 22.63
CA GLY A 633 -29.38 -13.70 22.38
C GLY A 633 -28.40 -12.67 21.82
N THR A 634 -27.23 -13.10 21.35
CA THR A 634 -26.24 -12.24 20.66
C THR A 634 -26.36 -12.25 19.14
N ALA A 635 -27.13 -13.18 18.56
CA ALA A 635 -27.34 -13.30 17.12
C ALA A 635 -27.77 -11.95 16.50
N ASP A 636 -27.12 -11.58 15.40
CA ASP A 636 -27.32 -10.35 14.62
C ASP A 636 -27.12 -9.03 15.38
N ARG A 637 -26.53 -9.06 16.59
CA ARG A 637 -26.25 -7.87 17.42
C ARG A 637 -24.78 -7.60 17.62
N LEU A 638 -23.97 -8.66 17.68
CA LEU A 638 -22.52 -8.55 17.68
C LEU A 638 -22.00 -8.50 16.25
N LEU A 639 -20.94 -7.72 16.04
CA LEU A 639 -20.34 -7.49 14.74
C LEU A 639 -18.82 -7.67 14.85
N GLN A 640 -18.21 -8.22 13.80
CA GLN A 640 -16.76 -8.20 13.63
C GLN A 640 -16.24 -6.76 13.74
N GLY A 641 -15.12 -6.55 14.43
CA GLY A 641 -14.56 -5.21 14.64
C GLY A 641 -15.07 -4.50 15.91
N GLN A 642 -15.93 -5.15 16.72
CA GLN A 642 -16.35 -4.63 18.02
C GLN A 642 -15.30 -4.94 19.12
N VAL A 643 -15.15 -4.02 20.08
CA VAL A 643 -14.22 -4.14 21.21
C VAL A 643 -14.98 -4.57 22.47
N ILE A 644 -14.53 -5.64 23.10
CA ILE A 644 -15.05 -6.14 24.38
C ILE A 644 -13.94 -6.23 25.45
N ASN A 645 -14.35 -6.38 26.70
CA ASN A 645 -13.47 -6.73 27.80
C ASN A 645 -13.80 -8.13 28.30
N LEU A 646 -12.77 -8.93 28.59
CA LEU A 646 -12.93 -10.15 29.37
C LEU A 646 -12.61 -9.85 30.83
N ILE A 647 -13.46 -10.30 31.74
CA ILE A 647 -13.41 -9.98 33.16
C ILE A 647 -13.30 -11.28 33.94
N ILE A 648 -12.22 -11.42 34.69
CA ILE A 648 -11.91 -12.58 35.51
C ILE A 648 -12.05 -12.20 36.98
N ILE A 649 -12.85 -12.94 37.74
CA ILE A 649 -13.01 -12.74 39.18
C ILE A 649 -12.09 -13.70 39.95
N GLU A 650 -11.17 -13.16 40.76
CA GLU A 650 -10.25 -13.93 41.60
C GLU A 650 -10.34 -13.49 43.07
N GLY A 651 -11.10 -14.25 43.86
CA GLY A 651 -11.43 -13.85 45.24
C GLY A 651 -12.23 -12.55 45.23
N ASP A 652 -11.72 -11.51 45.89
CA ASP A 652 -12.33 -10.16 45.93
C ASP A 652 -11.77 -9.22 44.85
N ARG A 653 -10.96 -9.71 43.91
CA ARG A 653 -10.31 -8.89 42.89
C ARG A 653 -10.87 -9.17 41.50
N GLU A 654 -11.06 -8.10 40.75
CA GLU A 654 -11.44 -8.13 39.35
C GLU A 654 -10.19 -7.90 38.49
N PHE A 655 -9.92 -8.83 37.57
CA PHE A 655 -8.88 -8.69 36.56
C PHE A 655 -9.54 -8.55 35.19
N THR A 656 -9.34 -7.41 34.53
CA THR A 656 -9.96 -7.12 33.24
C THR A 656 -8.92 -7.14 32.13
N LEU A 657 -9.10 -8.04 31.16
CA LEU A 657 -8.44 -7.99 29.87
C LEU A 657 -9.21 -6.99 29.00
N ARG A 658 -8.64 -5.81 28.83
CA ARG A 658 -9.26 -4.74 28.07
C ARG A 658 -9.03 -4.92 26.57
N GLY A 659 -9.89 -4.33 25.75
CA GLY A 659 -9.57 -4.09 24.34
C GLY A 659 -9.57 -5.33 23.45
N GLN A 660 -10.30 -6.39 23.82
CA GLN A 660 -10.35 -7.63 23.04
C GLN A 660 -11.26 -7.46 21.84
N MET A 661 -10.73 -7.73 20.65
CA MET A 661 -11.40 -7.48 19.38
C MET A 661 -12.13 -8.72 18.87
N ILE A 662 -13.41 -8.57 18.53
CA ILE A 662 -14.19 -9.63 17.88
C ILE A 662 -13.71 -9.79 16.44
N THR A 663 -13.20 -10.96 16.10
CA THR A 663 -12.65 -11.29 14.77
C THR A 663 -13.64 -11.97 13.85
N GLU A 664 -14.64 -12.65 14.39
CA GLU A 664 -15.66 -13.37 13.64
C GLU A 664 -16.95 -13.46 14.46
N VAL A 665 -18.11 -13.47 13.79
CA VAL A 665 -19.42 -13.72 14.41
C VAL A 665 -20.21 -14.68 13.54
N THR A 666 -20.64 -15.81 14.13
CA THR A 666 -21.44 -16.85 13.47
C THR A 666 -22.60 -17.23 14.37
N GLY A 667 -23.79 -16.70 14.07
CA GLY A 667 -24.99 -16.90 14.89
C GLY A 667 -24.80 -16.32 16.30
N GLU A 668 -24.87 -17.19 17.32
CA GLU A 668 -24.70 -16.82 18.74
C GLU A 668 -23.25 -16.98 19.25
N THR A 669 -22.31 -17.31 18.36
CA THR A 669 -20.90 -17.51 18.70
C THR A 669 -20.06 -16.41 18.07
N PHE A 670 -19.14 -15.83 18.84
CA PHE A 670 -18.16 -14.88 18.35
C PHE A 670 -16.74 -15.32 18.74
N SER A 671 -15.75 -14.93 17.93
CA SER A 671 -14.36 -15.35 18.09
C SER A 671 -13.47 -14.18 18.50
N LEU A 672 -12.46 -14.47 19.33
CA LEU A 672 -11.32 -13.59 19.62
C LEU A 672 -10.05 -14.31 19.18
N ASN A 673 -9.11 -13.60 18.56
CA ASN A 673 -7.88 -14.21 18.04
C ASN A 673 -6.67 -13.86 18.92
N THR A 674 -5.94 -14.88 19.39
CA THR A 674 -4.71 -14.71 20.19
C THR A 674 -3.55 -14.12 19.39
N ARG A 675 -3.56 -14.24 18.05
CA ARG A 675 -2.60 -13.55 17.16
C ARG A 675 -2.81 -12.04 17.12
N ASN A 676 -4.03 -11.59 17.43
CA ASN A 676 -4.42 -10.18 17.38
C ASN A 676 -4.43 -9.51 18.76
N SER A 677 -4.08 -10.25 19.81
CA SER A 677 -4.07 -9.77 21.20
C SER A 677 -3.02 -10.54 22.01
N THR A 678 -1.90 -9.88 22.23
CA THR A 678 -0.77 -10.34 23.03
C THR A 678 -1.22 -10.60 24.47
N ASP A 679 -2.07 -9.72 25.03
CA ASP A 679 -2.61 -9.90 26.38
C ASP A 679 -3.52 -11.12 26.47
N LEU A 680 -4.35 -11.39 25.45
CA LEU A 680 -5.15 -12.63 25.41
C LEU A 680 -4.28 -13.87 25.30
N LYS A 681 -3.28 -13.84 24.42
CA LYS A 681 -2.34 -14.97 24.24
C LYS A 681 -1.69 -15.37 25.57
N TYR A 682 -1.20 -14.40 26.34
CA TYR A 682 -0.56 -14.67 27.63
C TYR A 682 -1.51 -15.06 28.76
N ASN A 683 -2.77 -14.64 28.70
CA ASN A 683 -3.75 -14.92 29.74
C ASN A 683 -4.78 -15.99 29.31
N LEU A 684 -4.58 -16.67 28.19
CA LEU A 684 -5.55 -17.64 27.65
C LEU A 684 -5.84 -18.75 28.66
N GLU A 685 -4.81 -19.32 29.27
CA GLU A 685 -4.96 -20.34 30.32
C GLU A 685 -5.77 -19.80 31.51
N ARG A 686 -5.51 -18.55 31.90
CA ARG A 686 -6.22 -17.88 33.00
C ARG A 686 -7.70 -17.68 32.67
N VAL A 687 -8.02 -17.33 31.41
CA VAL A 687 -9.40 -17.21 30.92
C VAL A 687 -10.11 -18.57 30.96
N LEU A 688 -9.44 -19.64 30.52
CA LEU A 688 -9.99 -21.00 30.53
C LEU A 688 -10.31 -21.47 31.95
N VAL A 689 -9.37 -21.30 32.89
CA VAL A 689 -9.56 -21.65 34.30
C VAL A 689 -10.69 -20.84 34.93
N ALA A 690 -10.81 -19.55 34.58
CA ALA A 690 -11.89 -18.71 35.09
C ALA A 690 -13.27 -19.15 34.58
N PHE A 691 -13.36 -19.63 33.33
CA PHE A 691 -14.59 -20.17 32.76
C PHE A 691 -15.04 -21.45 33.48
N GLU A 692 -14.13 -22.41 33.68
CA GLU A 692 -14.42 -23.65 34.43
C GLU A 692 -14.92 -23.38 35.86
N GLN A 693 -14.46 -22.27 36.46
CA GLN A 693 -14.87 -21.85 37.81
C GLN A 693 -16.15 -21.00 37.84
N ASN A 694 -16.81 -20.74 36.71
CA ASN A 694 -17.93 -19.80 36.58
C ASN A 694 -17.60 -18.38 37.07
N LYS A 695 -16.36 -17.92 36.82
CA LYS A 695 -15.83 -16.61 37.23
C LYS A 695 -15.37 -15.74 36.05
N LEU A 696 -15.63 -16.19 34.83
CA LEU A 696 -15.38 -15.44 33.61
C LEU A 696 -16.66 -14.69 33.20
N PHE A 697 -16.50 -13.40 32.92
CA PHE A 697 -17.52 -12.53 32.38
C PHE A 697 -16.98 -11.78 31.17
N TRP A 698 -17.86 -11.23 30.34
CA TRP A 698 -17.50 -10.32 29.26
C TRP A 698 -18.50 -9.17 29.17
N GLN A 699 -18.10 -8.06 28.58
CA GLN A 699 -18.98 -6.91 28.28
C GLN A 699 -18.34 -6.05 27.19
N ASN A 700 -19.10 -5.12 26.61
CA ASN A 700 -18.53 -4.09 25.76
C ASN A 700 -17.42 -3.32 26.48
N SER A 701 -16.34 -3.00 25.77
CA SER A 701 -15.31 -2.16 26.35
C SER A 701 -15.85 -0.73 26.48
N PRO A 702 -15.89 -0.14 27.69
CA PRO A 702 -16.35 1.24 27.86
C PRO A 702 -15.39 2.24 27.21
N VAL A 703 -14.10 1.90 27.16
CA VAL A 703 -13.00 2.70 26.59
C VAL A 703 -12.42 1.94 25.42
N TRP A 704 -12.30 2.59 24.27
CA TRP A 704 -11.74 1.95 23.07
C TRP A 704 -10.39 2.53 22.67
N LEU A 705 -10.04 3.75 23.12
CA LEU A 705 -8.75 4.35 22.84
C LEU A 705 -8.29 5.17 24.04
N GLU A 706 -7.02 5.07 24.39
CA GLU A 706 -6.35 5.96 25.33
C GLU A 706 -5.59 7.05 24.56
N ASP A 707 -5.57 8.26 25.07
CA ASP A 707 -4.92 9.40 24.41
C ASP A 707 -3.38 9.26 24.40
N MET A 708 -2.73 9.90 23.44
CA MET A 708 -1.27 9.85 23.34
C MET A 708 -0.58 10.69 24.40
N ASP A 709 0.37 10.09 25.12
CA ASP A 709 1.45 10.82 25.79
C ASP A 709 2.80 10.50 25.13
N TYR A 710 3.84 11.22 25.52
CA TYR A 710 5.16 11.08 24.94
C TYR A 710 6.19 11.03 26.07
N GLN A 711 7.15 10.12 25.99
CA GLN A 711 8.26 10.09 26.92
C GLN A 711 9.07 11.39 26.82
N LEU A 712 9.48 11.95 27.95
CA LEU A 712 10.39 13.09 27.95
C LEU A 712 11.82 12.63 27.62
N VAL A 713 12.34 13.12 26.49
CA VAL A 713 13.74 12.95 26.09
C VAL A 713 14.29 14.30 25.68
N TYR A 714 15.39 14.74 26.31
CA TYR A 714 16.05 15.99 25.95
C TYR A 714 16.88 15.83 24.66
N ALA A 715 16.99 16.90 23.88
CA ALA A 715 17.85 16.94 22.71
C ALA A 715 19.33 17.06 23.11
N ASP A 716 20.24 16.67 22.20
CA ASP A 716 21.68 16.66 22.41
C ASP A 716 22.26 18.04 22.80
N ALA A 717 23.45 18.03 23.38
CA ALA A 717 24.12 19.23 23.94
C ALA A 717 24.33 20.38 22.94
N THR A 718 24.30 20.11 21.63
CA THR A 718 24.35 21.14 20.57
C THR A 718 23.13 22.06 20.56
N TYR A 719 22.02 21.63 21.17
CA TYR A 719 20.78 22.38 21.34
C TYR A 719 20.59 22.90 22.77
N TYR A 720 21.66 22.98 23.58
CA TYR A 720 21.56 23.52 24.93
C TYR A 720 21.16 25.00 24.89
N ASN A 721 20.10 25.36 25.61
CA ASN A 721 19.65 26.75 25.74
C ASN A 721 20.01 27.25 27.15
N ASN A 722 20.63 28.44 27.24
CA ASN A 722 21.10 28.99 28.52
C ASN A 722 19.96 29.47 29.44
N ALA A 723 18.72 29.51 28.94
CA ALA A 723 17.54 29.86 29.74
C ALA A 723 17.07 28.65 30.55
N GLU A 724 16.92 28.82 31.87
CA GLU A 724 16.42 27.76 32.78
C GLU A 724 14.99 27.30 32.46
N ASP A 725 14.18 28.18 31.85
CA ASP A 725 12.77 27.95 31.52
C ASP A 725 12.53 27.33 30.13
N GLU A 726 13.57 27.07 29.34
CA GLU A 726 13.45 26.54 27.99
C GLU A 726 14.26 25.25 27.83
N ARG A 727 13.66 24.24 27.20
CA ARG A 727 14.30 22.95 26.93
C ARG A 727 13.95 22.45 25.54
N TRP A 728 14.96 21.96 24.84
CA TRP A 728 14.74 21.18 23.62
C TRP A 728 14.48 19.73 23.99
N ILE A 729 13.39 19.18 23.45
CA ILE A 729 13.02 17.79 23.56
C ILE A 729 12.98 17.14 22.17
N THR A 730 13.04 15.81 22.14
CA THR A 730 13.06 15.00 20.91
C THR A 730 12.16 13.78 21.08
N SER A 731 11.76 13.16 19.97
CA SER A 731 11.08 11.85 19.99
C SER A 731 12.05 10.73 20.41
N SER A 732 11.50 9.62 20.91
CA SER A 732 12.25 8.43 21.32
C SER A 732 11.74 7.21 20.57
N ALA A 733 12.46 6.09 20.66
CA ALA A 733 11.97 4.84 20.08
C ALA A 733 10.63 4.34 20.68
N GLN A 734 10.24 4.90 21.83
CA GLN A 734 9.00 4.56 22.54
C GLN A 734 7.91 5.63 22.35
N SER A 735 8.19 6.72 21.63
CA SER A 735 7.26 7.84 21.47
C SER A 735 7.54 8.55 20.15
N PRO A 736 6.71 8.33 19.11
CA PRO A 736 6.88 8.98 17.82
C PRO A 736 6.72 10.50 17.91
N PHE A 737 7.23 11.20 16.90
CA PHE A 737 7.11 12.66 16.84
C PHE A 737 5.64 13.08 16.58
N PRO A 738 5.07 14.04 17.32
CA PRO A 738 3.70 14.50 17.13
C PRO A 738 3.54 15.29 15.82
N ALA A 739 3.07 14.64 14.75
CA ALA A 739 2.93 15.28 13.44
C ALA A 739 1.97 16.49 13.42
N MET A 740 1.01 16.53 14.35
CA MET A 740 -0.02 17.58 14.48
C MET A 740 0.35 18.70 15.47
N ILE A 741 1.63 18.81 15.82
CA ILE A 741 2.13 19.89 16.70
C ILE A 741 2.07 21.25 15.99
N GLU A 742 1.67 22.27 16.76
CA GLU A 742 1.62 23.68 16.38
C GLU A 742 2.37 24.54 17.39
N GLU A 743 2.83 25.71 16.94
CA GLU A 743 3.38 26.71 17.86
C GLU A 743 2.28 27.19 18.82
N ASN A 744 2.65 27.47 20.06
CA ASN A 744 1.78 27.85 21.16
C ASN A 744 0.93 26.73 21.77
N ASP A 745 1.15 25.47 21.39
CA ASP A 745 0.50 24.34 22.04
C ASP A 745 0.85 24.22 23.52
N GLU A 746 -0.19 24.12 24.35
CA GLU A 746 -0.03 23.82 25.78
C GLU A 746 0.26 22.33 25.97
N ILE A 747 1.31 22.05 26.74
CA ILE A 747 1.70 20.71 27.13
C ILE A 747 1.74 20.59 28.66
N THR A 748 1.45 19.39 29.14
CA THR A 748 1.54 19.04 30.56
C THR A 748 2.43 17.82 30.72
N LEU A 749 3.48 17.97 31.53
CA LEU A 749 4.44 16.94 31.90
C LEU A 749 4.07 16.38 33.27
N LYS A 750 3.94 15.05 33.34
CA LYS A 750 3.61 14.31 34.57
C LYS A 750 4.62 13.22 34.85
N TYR A 751 4.79 12.95 36.13
CA TYR A 751 5.57 11.82 36.61
C TYR A 751 4.71 10.55 36.55
N VAL A 752 5.14 9.54 35.79
CA VAL A 752 4.32 8.32 35.54
C VAL A 752 4.91 7.07 36.22
N ILE A 753 6.20 7.08 36.60
CA ILE A 753 6.90 5.90 37.15
C ILE A 753 7.13 6.04 38.67
N SER A 754 6.14 5.70 39.51
CA SER A 754 6.37 5.64 40.97
C SER A 754 7.36 4.53 41.36
N PRO A 755 8.33 4.78 42.26
CA PRO A 755 9.15 3.72 42.83
C PRO A 755 8.26 2.87 43.76
N SER A 756 7.71 1.77 43.24
CA SER A 756 7.07 0.77 44.09
C SER A 756 8.16 -0.03 44.82
N GLY A 757 8.64 0.50 45.95
CA GLY A 757 9.18 -0.36 47.00
C GLY A 757 8.05 -1.20 47.61
N PRO A 758 8.32 -2.44 48.07
CA PRO A 758 7.30 -3.26 48.70
C PRO A 758 6.71 -2.50 49.90
N ILE A 759 5.39 -2.32 49.92
CA ILE A 759 4.66 -1.88 51.10
C ILE A 759 4.87 -2.96 52.17
N LYS A 760 5.89 -2.79 53.01
CA LYS A 760 5.95 -3.52 54.28
C LYS A 760 4.70 -3.11 55.04
N LYS A 761 3.78 -4.06 55.22
CA LYS A 761 2.75 -4.00 56.25
C LYS A 761 3.44 -3.72 57.58
N THR A 762 3.52 -2.45 57.96
CA THR A 762 3.86 -2.07 59.31
C THR A 762 2.54 -1.92 60.03
N LEU A 763 2.35 -2.71 61.09
CA LEU A 763 1.18 -2.65 61.95
C LEU A 763 0.87 -1.22 62.37
N ALA A 764 -0.42 -0.94 62.50
CA ALA A 764 -1.04 0.28 62.97
C ALA A 764 -0.21 1.09 63.98
N ARG A 765 0.21 2.30 63.57
CA ARG A 765 0.18 3.50 64.42
C ARG A 765 0.38 4.78 63.61
N THR A 766 -0.61 5.66 63.73
CA THR A 766 -0.63 7.11 63.51
C THR A 766 0.70 7.77 63.12
N VAL A 767 0.89 8.00 61.82
CA VAL A 767 1.58 9.18 61.29
C VAL A 767 0.80 9.59 60.04
N ARG A 768 0.25 10.81 60.03
CA ARG A 768 -0.24 11.45 58.81
C ARG A 768 0.97 11.60 57.88
N ALA A 769 1.11 10.70 56.91
CA ALA A 769 1.97 10.95 55.77
C ALA A 769 1.24 11.98 54.91
N GLU A 770 1.76 13.21 54.91
CA GLU A 770 1.35 14.24 53.96
C GLU A 770 1.49 13.68 52.54
N LYS A 771 0.42 13.82 51.73
CA LYS A 771 0.45 13.53 50.30
C LYS A 771 1.59 14.35 49.68
N LYS A 772 2.68 13.70 49.26
CA LYS A 772 3.64 14.31 48.32
C LYS A 772 2.83 14.83 47.13
N SER A 773 2.99 16.11 46.80
CA SER A 773 2.35 16.73 45.62
C SER A 773 2.67 15.90 44.38
N GLU A 774 1.64 15.55 43.60
CA GLU A 774 1.81 14.97 42.28
C GLU A 774 2.54 16.01 41.41
N TYR A 775 3.76 15.71 40.97
CA TYR A 775 4.54 16.57 40.09
C TYR A 775 3.76 16.84 38.79
N GLU A 776 3.56 18.12 38.46
CA GLU A 776 2.87 18.56 37.25
C GLU A 776 3.51 19.85 36.72
N LEU A 777 4.27 19.73 35.62
CA LEU A 777 4.86 20.87 34.93
C LEU A 777 4.02 21.24 33.71
N LYS A 778 3.69 22.52 33.58
CA LYS A 778 3.02 23.07 32.39
C LYS A 778 4.01 23.85 31.55
N ALA A 779 3.98 23.61 30.25
CA ALA A 779 4.85 24.26 29.29
C ALA A 779 4.09 24.54 27.99
N GLN A 780 4.70 25.33 27.13
CA GLN A 780 4.18 25.71 25.83
C GLN A 780 5.21 25.41 24.74
N VAL A 781 4.75 24.96 23.57
CA VAL A 781 5.59 24.77 22.39
C VAL A 781 5.96 26.15 21.82
N VAL A 782 7.25 26.47 21.78
CA VAL A 782 7.76 27.74 21.24
C VAL A 782 8.01 27.62 19.74
N LYS A 783 8.68 26.55 19.33
CA LYS A 783 8.97 26.20 17.93
C LYS A 783 9.33 24.72 17.84
N PHE A 784 9.25 24.17 16.64
CA PHE A 784 9.62 22.77 16.40
C PHE A 784 10.23 22.61 15.01
N ASP A 785 10.93 21.51 14.82
CA ASP A 785 11.46 21.06 13.54
C ASP A 785 11.01 19.62 13.31
N ARG A 786 10.16 19.42 12.29
CA ARG A 786 9.60 18.11 11.96
C ARG A 786 10.58 17.20 11.25
N ILE A 787 11.54 17.77 10.51
CA ILE A 787 12.56 17.01 9.78
C ILE A 787 13.60 16.50 10.77
N GLN A 788 14.05 17.36 11.68
CA GLN A 788 15.01 17.01 12.73
C GLN A 788 14.39 16.33 13.96
N GLY A 789 13.05 16.30 14.05
CA GLY A 789 12.31 15.70 15.16
C GLY A 789 12.50 16.42 16.50
N LYS A 790 12.74 17.73 16.49
CA LYS A 790 13.05 18.53 17.69
C LYS A 790 11.91 19.49 18.05
N ILE A 791 11.68 19.69 19.35
CA ILE A 791 10.64 20.61 19.85
C ILE A 791 11.25 21.48 20.96
N LEU A 792 11.16 22.79 20.84
CA LEU A 792 11.50 23.72 21.91
C LEU A 792 10.27 24.00 22.75
N ILE A 793 10.35 23.66 24.03
CA ILE A 793 9.29 23.90 25.00
C ILE A 793 9.74 24.93 26.03
N LYS A 794 8.79 25.75 26.49
CA LYS A 794 9.01 26.78 27.50
C LYS A 794 8.04 26.61 28.65
N ARG A 795 8.55 26.60 29.87
CA ARG A 795 7.74 26.54 31.08
C ARG A 795 6.80 27.76 31.17
N THR A 796 5.54 27.52 31.53
CA THR A 796 4.57 28.60 31.76
C THR A 796 4.70 29.20 33.16
N GLN A 797 4.35 30.49 33.31
CA GLN A 797 4.51 31.22 34.57
C GLN A 797 3.62 30.67 35.71
N ASP A 798 2.55 29.95 35.39
CA ASP A 798 1.65 29.31 36.35
C ASP A 798 2.14 27.94 36.84
N SER A 799 3.22 27.40 36.25
CA SER A 799 3.79 26.11 36.65
C SER A 799 4.68 26.23 37.90
N GLN A 800 4.38 25.43 38.91
CA GLN A 800 5.13 25.41 40.18
C GLN A 800 6.41 24.56 40.13
N ASP A 801 6.43 23.56 39.24
CA ASP A 801 7.53 22.60 39.11
C ASP A 801 8.59 23.06 38.09
N ASN A 802 9.83 22.61 38.26
CA ASN A 802 10.93 22.82 37.30
C ASN A 802 11.07 21.61 36.37
N PHE A 803 11.71 21.79 35.21
CA PHE A 803 12.07 20.69 34.31
C PHE A 803 12.88 19.61 35.05
N PRO A 804 12.57 18.32 34.87
CA PRO A 804 13.27 17.25 35.57
C PRO A 804 14.70 17.11 35.06
N PRO A 805 15.64 16.61 35.88
CA PRO A 805 17.01 16.36 35.44
C PRO A 805 17.04 15.31 34.33
N GLU A 806 18.00 15.43 33.41
CA GLU A 806 18.15 14.55 32.24
C GLU A 806 18.25 13.06 32.62
N THR A 807 18.92 12.75 33.74
CA THR A 807 19.04 11.37 34.27
C THR A 807 17.71 10.75 34.71
N GLU A 808 16.68 11.56 34.96
CA GLU A 808 15.34 11.10 35.37
C GLU A 808 14.26 11.34 34.30
N ALA A 809 14.60 12.01 33.20
CA ALA A 809 13.65 12.43 32.15
C ALA A 809 12.79 11.26 31.64
N TRP A 810 13.38 10.07 31.48
CA TRP A 810 12.70 8.85 31.03
C TRP A 810 11.51 8.41 31.90
N ARG A 811 11.39 8.92 33.15
CA ARG A 811 10.29 8.64 34.08
C ARG A 811 9.08 9.57 33.93
N TYR A 812 9.25 10.63 33.14
CA TYR A 812 8.22 11.63 32.91
C TYR A 812 7.66 11.46 31.52
N ARG A 813 6.35 11.71 31.41
CA ARG A 813 5.63 11.70 30.15
C ARG A 813 4.86 13.01 30.00
N TRP A 814 4.79 13.52 28.79
CA TRP A 814 4.08 14.76 28.49
C TRP A 814 2.97 14.52 27.48
N TYR A 815 1.96 15.37 27.48
CA TYR A 815 0.84 15.33 26.54
C TYR A 815 0.33 16.73 26.25
N PHE A 816 -0.42 16.89 25.16
CA PHE A 816 -1.07 18.14 24.84
C PHE A 816 -2.30 18.37 25.73
N SER A 817 -2.35 19.50 26.42
CA SER A 817 -3.42 19.83 27.38
C SER A 817 -4.41 20.89 26.88
N SER A 818 -4.19 21.42 25.68
CA SER A 818 -5.05 22.42 25.07
C SER A 818 -6.43 21.85 24.69
N GLU A 819 -7.47 22.66 24.82
CA GLU A 819 -8.86 22.24 24.58
C GLU A 819 -9.13 21.82 23.13
N LYS A 820 -8.35 22.34 22.18
CA LYS A 820 -8.51 22.02 20.76
C LYS A 820 -8.35 20.52 20.47
N TYR A 821 -7.46 19.83 21.19
CA TYR A 821 -7.20 18.41 20.97
C TYR A 821 -8.32 17.50 21.46
N ALA A 822 -9.11 17.95 22.43
CA ALA A 822 -10.26 17.24 22.98
C ALA A 822 -11.50 17.31 22.06
N LEU A 823 -11.56 18.31 21.19
CA LEU A 823 -12.69 18.59 20.29
C LEU A 823 -12.38 18.33 18.81
N ALA A 824 -11.13 18.01 18.47
CA ALA A 824 -10.72 17.72 17.10
C ALA A 824 -11.15 16.30 16.68
N ASP A 825 -11.98 16.21 15.65
CA ASP A 825 -12.28 14.95 14.99
C ASP A 825 -11.10 14.56 14.08
N ARG A 826 -10.38 13.50 14.46
CA ARG A 826 -9.17 13.03 13.76
C ARG A 826 -9.43 11.87 12.82
N PHE A 827 -10.64 11.35 12.76
CA PHE A 827 -10.95 10.10 12.05
C PHE A 827 -11.79 10.31 10.79
N SER A 828 -12.45 11.47 10.64
CA SER A 828 -13.18 11.82 9.42
C SER A 828 -12.28 12.42 8.36
N PHE A 829 -12.21 11.80 7.17
CA PHE A 829 -11.52 12.34 6.00
C PHE A 829 -10.05 12.73 6.26
N VAL A 830 -9.34 12.00 7.13
CA VAL A 830 -7.91 12.19 7.39
C VAL A 830 -7.14 10.97 6.93
N VAL A 831 -6.07 11.20 6.15
CA VAL A 831 -5.14 10.17 5.70
C VAL A 831 -3.74 10.53 6.18
N SER A 832 -3.09 9.55 6.79
CA SER A 832 -1.68 9.64 7.14
C SER A 832 -0.82 9.04 6.03
N VAL A 833 0.20 9.78 5.61
CA VAL A 833 1.25 9.33 4.70
C VAL A 833 2.50 9.06 5.53
N VAL A 834 2.91 7.81 5.61
CA VAL A 834 4.10 7.41 6.36
C VAL A 834 5.26 7.24 5.40
N VAL A 835 6.33 8.00 5.61
CA VAL A 835 7.45 8.15 4.68
C VAL A 835 8.78 7.95 5.42
N ASN A 836 9.74 7.29 4.78
CA ASN A 836 11.09 7.16 5.31
C ASN A 836 11.84 8.49 5.19
N HIS A 837 12.39 8.98 6.31
CA HIS A 837 13.13 10.25 6.35
C HIS A 837 14.36 10.29 5.42
N LEU A 838 14.95 9.13 5.07
CA LEU A 838 16.11 9.07 4.17
C LEU A 838 15.82 9.61 2.78
N LEU A 839 14.54 9.65 2.37
CA LEU A 839 14.15 10.21 1.08
C LEU A 839 14.42 11.72 0.99
N ILE A 840 14.45 12.42 2.12
CA ILE A 840 14.72 13.86 2.17
C ILE A 840 16.10 14.21 2.71
N GLU A 841 16.82 13.24 3.30
CA GLU A 841 18.22 13.41 3.71
C GLU A 841 19.17 13.31 2.50
N SER A 842 19.21 14.36 1.68
CA SER A 842 20.17 14.46 0.57
C SER A 842 21.19 15.56 0.84
N SER A 843 22.48 15.26 0.67
CA SER A 843 23.56 16.26 0.77
C SER A 843 23.55 17.30 -0.37
N LYS A 844 22.74 17.07 -1.42
CA LYS A 844 22.71 17.88 -2.64
C LYS A 844 21.49 18.80 -2.76
N VAL A 845 20.49 18.65 -1.89
CA VAL A 845 19.20 19.38 -1.98
C VAL A 845 18.78 19.84 -0.59
N ASP A 846 18.17 21.02 -0.51
CA ASP A 846 17.58 21.56 0.73
C ASP A 846 16.39 20.68 1.17
N PRO A 847 16.45 20.02 2.34
CA PRO A 847 15.45 19.06 2.78
C PRO A 847 14.07 19.71 3.00
N TYR A 848 13.99 20.98 3.38
CA TYR A 848 12.70 21.67 3.61
C TYR A 848 12.01 22.01 2.29
N LYS A 849 12.77 22.40 1.27
CA LYS A 849 12.21 22.62 -0.07
C LYS A 849 11.73 21.31 -0.69
N LEU A 850 12.48 20.24 -0.46
CA LEU A 850 12.13 18.90 -0.93
C LEU A 850 10.87 18.38 -0.24
N GLU A 851 10.75 18.52 1.09
CA GLU A 851 9.54 18.20 1.86
C GLU A 851 8.32 18.98 1.33
N SER A 852 8.48 20.29 1.10
CA SER A 852 7.41 21.12 0.55
C SER A 852 6.98 20.69 -0.86
N TRP A 853 7.93 20.26 -1.70
CA TRP A 853 7.61 19.71 -3.02
C TRP A 853 6.87 18.38 -2.91
N VAL A 854 7.37 17.42 -2.10
CA VAL A 854 6.71 16.12 -1.85
C VAL A 854 5.28 16.35 -1.38
N LYS A 855 5.08 17.23 -0.40
CA LYS A 855 3.74 17.56 0.12
C LYS A 855 2.83 18.10 -0.98
N THR A 856 3.34 18.95 -1.87
CA THR A 856 2.57 19.54 -2.97
C THR A 856 2.16 18.49 -4.00
N GLU A 857 3.09 17.62 -4.42
CA GLU A 857 2.81 16.55 -5.38
C GLU A 857 1.81 15.54 -4.83
N ILE A 858 1.96 15.13 -3.56
CA ILE A 858 1.01 14.22 -2.93
C ILE A 858 -0.36 14.90 -2.83
N LEU A 859 -0.43 16.15 -2.35
CA LEU A 859 -1.71 16.85 -2.17
C LEU A 859 -2.46 17.06 -3.50
N ALA A 860 -1.75 17.24 -4.62
CA ALA A 860 -2.36 17.36 -5.95
C ALA A 860 -3.13 16.09 -6.37
N GLU A 861 -2.79 14.93 -5.78
CA GLU A 861 -3.40 13.64 -6.08
C GLU A 861 -4.62 13.33 -5.20
N PHE A 862 -4.72 13.97 -4.02
CA PHE A 862 -5.81 13.77 -3.06
C PHE A 862 -7.10 14.53 -3.44
N PRO A 863 -8.28 13.97 -3.14
CA PRO A 863 -9.53 14.72 -3.21
C PRO A 863 -9.53 15.92 -2.26
N ALA A 864 -10.13 17.03 -2.67
CA ALA A 864 -10.10 18.30 -1.93
C ALA A 864 -10.71 18.25 -0.51
N HIS A 865 -11.57 17.27 -0.23
CA HIS A 865 -12.19 17.10 1.09
C HIS A 865 -11.35 16.22 2.05
N ILE A 866 -10.26 15.61 1.57
CA ILE A 866 -9.36 14.79 2.37
C ILE A 866 -8.24 15.65 2.95
N SER A 867 -8.01 15.52 4.24
CA SER A 867 -6.86 16.09 4.94
C SER A 867 -5.72 15.09 4.98
N MET A 868 -4.51 15.59 4.75
CA MET A 868 -3.30 14.78 4.73
C MET A 868 -2.38 15.14 5.90
N ILE A 869 -1.85 14.13 6.58
CA ILE A 869 -0.80 14.27 7.60
C ILE A 869 0.40 13.45 7.14
N ILE A 870 1.60 14.02 7.12
CA ILE A 870 2.83 13.30 6.75
C ILE A 870 3.61 12.95 8.01
N HIS A 871 3.99 11.69 8.14
CA HIS A 871 4.82 11.16 9.22
C HIS A 871 6.17 10.74 8.65
N TRP A 872 7.22 11.49 9.01
CA TRP A 872 8.60 11.20 8.64
C TRP A 872 9.21 10.28 9.69
N LEU A 873 9.40 9.00 9.34
CA LEU A 873 9.96 7.99 10.24
C LEU A 873 11.43 7.74 9.94
N SER A 874 12.23 7.55 10.98
CA SER A 874 13.59 7.00 10.85
C SER A 874 13.55 5.60 10.22
N PRO A 875 14.64 5.07 9.64
CA PRO A 875 14.60 3.83 8.85
C PRO A 875 14.13 2.63 9.65
N LYS A 876 14.60 2.50 10.90
CA LYS A 876 14.20 1.41 11.81
C LYS A 876 12.71 1.44 12.16
N HIS A 877 12.16 2.63 12.42
CA HIS A 877 10.73 2.79 12.71
C HIS A 877 9.86 2.61 11.45
N PHE A 878 10.36 3.03 10.29
CA PHE A 878 9.70 2.80 9.02
C PHE A 878 9.62 1.30 8.69
N GLU A 879 10.70 0.54 8.91
CA GLU A 879 10.73 -0.91 8.71
C GLU A 879 9.80 -1.65 9.68
N ASP A 880 9.76 -1.25 10.95
CA ASP A 880 8.81 -1.80 11.93
C ASP A 880 7.35 -1.52 11.54
N PHE A 881 7.08 -0.28 11.09
CA PHE A 881 5.78 0.11 10.57
C PHE A 881 5.40 -0.70 9.33
N ALA A 882 6.31 -0.86 8.37
CA ALA A 882 6.12 -1.62 7.14
C ALA A 882 5.75 -3.08 7.40
N ASN A 883 6.47 -3.73 8.33
CA ASN A 883 6.19 -5.09 8.74
C ASN A 883 4.83 -5.21 9.44
N THR A 884 4.49 -4.25 10.31
CA THR A 884 3.18 -4.22 10.96
C THR A 884 2.06 -3.99 9.95
N TYR A 885 2.24 -3.08 9.00
CA TYR A 885 1.28 -2.81 7.93
C TYR A 885 1.02 -4.04 7.07
N LYS A 886 2.08 -4.76 6.66
CA LYS A 886 1.95 -6.01 5.89
C LYS A 886 1.11 -7.04 6.63
N ARG A 887 1.39 -7.29 7.92
CA ARG A 887 0.61 -8.25 8.70
C ARG A 887 -0.83 -7.77 8.89
N TRP A 888 -1.02 -6.48 9.18
CA TRP A 888 -2.34 -5.88 9.31
C TRP A 888 -3.18 -6.08 8.06
N GLN A 889 -2.66 -5.74 6.87
CA GLN A 889 -3.39 -5.92 5.61
C GLN A 889 -3.63 -7.40 5.25
N ASN A 890 -2.64 -8.27 5.46
CA ASN A 890 -2.79 -9.70 5.17
C ASN A 890 -3.85 -10.40 6.04
N ASN A 891 -4.19 -9.80 7.19
CA ASN A 891 -5.24 -10.29 8.09
C ASN A 891 -6.60 -9.59 7.84
N ASP A 892 -6.82 -8.99 6.66
CA ASP A 892 -7.99 -8.17 6.29
C ASP A 892 -8.15 -6.90 7.15
N ALA A 893 -7.02 -6.28 7.54
CA ALA A 893 -6.96 -5.05 8.33
C ALA A 893 -7.75 -5.11 9.66
N PRO A 894 -7.52 -6.11 10.53
CA PRO A 894 -8.32 -6.29 11.74
C PRO A 894 -7.95 -5.21 12.76
N LEU A 895 -8.92 -4.80 13.56
CA LEU A 895 -8.76 -3.78 14.61
C LEU A 895 -8.16 -4.36 15.91
N GLY A 896 -7.10 -5.15 15.79
CA GLY A 896 -6.36 -5.75 16.91
C GLY A 896 -5.10 -4.98 17.29
N ASP A 897 -4.17 -5.64 17.99
CA ASP A 897 -2.89 -5.05 18.44
C ASP A 897 -2.13 -4.33 17.32
N GLU A 898 -2.13 -4.87 16.10
CA GLU A 898 -1.47 -4.25 14.94
C GLU A 898 -2.08 -2.90 14.57
N ALA A 899 -3.42 -2.78 14.63
CA ALA A 899 -4.11 -1.51 14.40
C ALA A 899 -3.81 -0.50 15.52
N TYR A 900 -3.70 -0.95 16.78
CA TYR A 900 -3.28 -0.08 17.89
C TYR A 900 -1.82 0.35 17.79
N HIS A 901 -0.93 -0.50 17.29
CA HIS A 901 0.46 -0.12 16.98
C HIS A 901 0.53 0.94 15.88
N ILE A 902 -0.30 0.79 14.84
CA ILE A 902 -0.46 1.82 13.80
C ILE A 902 -1.01 3.11 14.41
N LEU A 903 -2.09 3.06 15.20
CA LEU A 903 -2.66 4.22 15.90
C LEU A 903 -1.62 4.95 16.76
N GLU A 904 -0.78 4.19 17.48
CA GLU A 904 0.27 4.74 18.33
C GLU A 904 1.37 5.40 17.48
N THR A 905 1.83 4.72 16.43
CA THR A 905 2.84 5.24 15.50
C THR A 905 2.38 6.53 14.82
N LEU A 906 1.10 6.62 14.46
CA LEU A 906 0.46 7.79 13.86
C LEU A 906 0.08 8.88 14.87
N THR A 907 0.39 8.71 16.16
CA THR A 907 0.10 9.65 17.25
C THR A 907 -1.40 9.90 17.50
N LEU A 908 -2.25 8.92 17.16
CA LEU A 908 -3.71 9.00 17.29
C LEU A 908 -4.21 8.53 18.64
N GLY A 909 -3.56 7.52 19.23
CA GLY A 909 -3.89 6.99 20.56
C GLY A 909 -3.26 5.62 20.79
N ARG A 910 -3.50 5.04 21.96
CA ARG A 910 -2.97 3.73 22.38
C ARG A 910 -4.07 2.78 22.81
N LEU A 911 -3.72 1.50 22.88
CA LEU A 911 -4.55 0.48 23.50
C LEU A 911 -4.85 0.87 24.97
N PRO A 912 -6.13 0.85 25.41
CA PRO A 912 -6.51 1.20 26.78
C PRO A 912 -5.87 0.29 27.83
N SER A 913 -5.03 0.85 28.69
CA SER A 913 -4.38 0.09 29.77
C SER A 913 -5.31 -0.14 30.98
N ALA A 914 -5.17 -1.26 31.67
CA ALA A 914 -5.96 -1.59 32.87
C ALA A 914 -5.35 -1.05 34.19
N ALA A 915 -4.14 -0.51 34.16
CA ALA A 915 -3.40 -0.05 35.34
C ALA A 915 -3.04 1.44 35.22
N THR A 916 -3.53 2.28 36.14
CA THR A 916 -3.05 3.66 36.30
C THR A 916 -1.65 3.63 36.91
N GLY A 917 -0.63 3.87 36.08
CA GLY A 917 0.79 3.82 36.42
C GLY A 917 1.52 2.67 35.74
N ILE A 918 2.73 2.95 35.22
CA ILE A 918 3.56 2.05 34.40
C ILE A 918 2.71 1.14 33.49
N GLY A 919 2.06 1.76 32.49
CA GLY A 919 1.21 1.05 31.54
C GLY A 919 1.87 -0.23 31.03
N SER A 920 1.13 -1.33 31.12
CA SER A 920 1.41 -2.67 30.58
C SER A 920 2.74 -3.34 30.94
N MET A 921 3.71 -2.61 31.49
CA MET A 921 5.08 -3.07 31.55
C MET A 921 5.34 -3.82 32.87
N ARG A 922 5.61 -5.12 32.76
CA ARG A 922 5.73 -6.08 33.87
C ARG A 922 7.18 -6.15 34.38
N ILE A 923 7.37 -6.42 35.66
CA ILE A 923 8.68 -6.87 36.16
C ILE A 923 8.85 -8.33 35.70
N ALA A 924 9.96 -8.65 35.04
CA ALA A 924 10.21 -10.00 34.55
C ALA A 924 10.12 -11.02 35.69
N THR A 925 9.33 -12.08 35.49
CA THR A 925 9.39 -13.28 36.34
C THR A 925 10.77 -13.92 36.25
N GLU A 926 11.13 -14.83 37.16
CA GLU A 926 12.45 -15.48 37.12
C GLU A 926 12.68 -16.23 35.80
N GLN A 927 11.64 -16.87 35.26
CA GLN A 927 11.65 -17.53 33.96
C GLN A 927 11.84 -16.52 32.81
N GLN A 928 11.05 -15.44 32.77
CA GLN A 928 11.16 -14.41 31.73
C GLN A 928 12.48 -13.65 31.83
N ARG A 929 13.01 -13.45 33.04
CA ARG A 929 14.37 -12.95 33.23
C ARG A 929 15.36 -13.90 32.57
N ILE A 930 15.26 -15.20 32.81
CA ILE A 930 16.14 -16.19 32.17
C ILE A 930 15.98 -16.18 30.64
N GLU A 931 14.80 -15.92 30.12
CA GLU A 931 14.57 -15.80 28.67
C GLU A 931 15.16 -14.51 28.09
N VAL A 932 15.09 -13.39 28.83
CA VAL A 932 15.70 -12.12 28.42
C VAL A 932 17.22 -12.18 28.55
N ILE A 933 17.74 -12.61 29.70
CA ILE A 933 19.16 -12.50 30.01
C ILE A 933 19.93 -13.83 30.03
N GLY A 934 19.31 -14.93 29.64
CA GLY A 934 19.88 -16.27 29.77
C GLY A 934 19.91 -16.75 31.23
N GLN A 935 20.10 -18.05 31.47
CA GLN A 935 20.24 -18.59 32.84
C GLN A 935 21.42 -17.96 33.61
N SER A 936 22.44 -17.52 32.88
CA SER A 936 23.67 -16.94 33.41
C SER A 936 23.65 -15.41 33.51
N GLY A 937 22.69 -14.72 32.87
CA GLY A 937 22.59 -13.25 32.87
C GLY A 937 23.46 -12.54 31.83
N ASP A 938 23.95 -13.25 30.83
CA ASP A 938 24.92 -12.89 29.79
C ASP A 938 24.31 -12.66 28.40
N GLN A 939 23.03 -13.00 28.22
CA GLN A 939 22.28 -12.74 26.99
C GLN A 939 21.46 -11.46 27.13
N TRP A 940 20.98 -10.91 26.02
CA TRP A 940 20.01 -9.82 26.05
C TRP A 940 19.05 -9.96 24.87
N ASN A 941 17.94 -10.65 25.11
CA ASN A 941 16.92 -10.92 24.12
C ASN A 941 15.84 -9.84 24.17
N GLU A 942 16.01 -8.81 23.33
CA GLU A 942 15.08 -7.67 23.25
C GLU A 942 13.67 -8.07 22.80
N GLU A 943 13.54 -9.13 22.01
CA GLU A 943 12.23 -9.62 21.57
C GLU A 943 11.44 -10.15 22.77
N VAL A 944 12.06 -10.88 23.68
CA VAL A 944 11.40 -11.35 24.91
C VAL A 944 10.92 -10.17 25.77
N ILE A 945 11.66 -9.06 25.83
CA ILE A 945 11.25 -7.84 26.55
C ILE A 945 10.02 -7.21 25.89
N LYS A 946 10.04 -7.07 24.55
CA LYS A 946 8.94 -6.46 23.79
C LYS A 946 7.69 -7.33 23.84
N ASP A 947 7.84 -8.62 23.56
CA ASP A 947 6.77 -9.60 23.52
C ASP A 947 6.10 -9.69 24.88
N ASN A 948 6.87 -9.83 25.97
CA ASN A 948 6.32 -9.93 27.32
C ASN A 948 6.00 -8.58 27.97
N GLN A 949 6.19 -7.47 27.25
CA GLN A 949 6.04 -6.10 27.75
C GLN A 949 6.77 -5.92 29.09
N LEU A 950 8.07 -6.22 29.17
CA LEU A 950 8.80 -6.15 30.45
C LEU A 950 9.38 -4.75 30.68
N LEU A 951 8.96 -4.08 31.77
CA LEU A 951 9.53 -2.77 32.19
C LEU A 951 10.96 -2.94 32.69
N TYR A 952 11.15 -4.00 33.46
CA TYR A 952 12.31 -4.14 34.33
C TYR A 952 12.62 -5.63 34.52
N VAL A 953 13.85 -6.00 34.19
CA VAL A 953 14.40 -7.34 34.39
C VAL A 953 15.33 -7.27 35.61
N PRO A 954 14.95 -7.85 36.77
CA PRO A 954 15.76 -7.72 37.98
C PRO A 954 17.14 -8.37 37.82
N TYR A 955 18.21 -7.59 38.05
CA TYR A 955 19.57 -8.13 38.15
C TYR A 955 19.76 -8.80 39.51
N ALA A 956 19.91 -10.13 39.53
CA ALA A 956 20.29 -10.87 40.72
C ALA A 956 21.82 -10.85 40.86
N LYS A 957 22.40 -9.89 41.58
CA LYS A 957 23.76 -10.06 42.11
C LYS A 957 23.67 -10.75 43.47
N GLY A 958 24.07 -12.02 43.52
CA GLY A 958 24.61 -12.58 44.76
C GLY A 958 25.87 -11.81 45.12
N ILE A 959 25.91 -11.21 46.31
CA ILE A 959 27.09 -10.52 46.82
C ILE A 959 28.17 -11.58 47.10
N LEU A 960 29.13 -11.70 46.20
CA LEU A 960 30.38 -12.42 46.44
C LEU A 960 31.35 -11.42 47.05
N ARG A 961 31.51 -11.51 48.38
CA ARG A 961 32.48 -10.72 49.14
C ARG A 961 33.86 -11.30 48.82
N VAL A 962 34.65 -10.58 48.03
CA VAL A 962 36.05 -10.93 47.77
C VAL A 962 36.89 -9.90 48.51
N ASP A 963 37.46 -10.31 49.64
CA ASP A 963 38.42 -9.50 50.39
C ASP A 963 39.74 -9.44 49.60
N PHE A 964 40.16 -8.22 49.25
CA PHE A 964 41.49 -7.96 48.71
C PHE A 964 42.34 -7.33 49.82
N ASP A 965 43.34 -8.08 50.29
CA ASP A 965 44.34 -7.61 51.24
C ASP A 965 45.39 -6.77 50.50
N LEU A 966 45.17 -5.45 50.45
CA LEU A 966 46.12 -4.48 49.92
C LEU A 966 46.77 -3.74 51.09
N ASN A 967 47.82 -4.34 51.66
CA ASN A 967 48.76 -3.60 52.50
C ASN A 967 50.21 -4.00 52.18
N LYS A 968 50.88 -3.13 51.42
CA LYS A 968 52.15 -2.53 51.84
C LYS A 968 52.40 -1.23 51.05
N GLU A 969 52.27 -0.12 51.79
CA GLU A 969 52.87 1.20 51.57
C GLU A 969 52.31 2.09 50.43
N ASN A 970 51.17 2.75 50.68
CA ASN A 970 51.11 4.18 51.04
C ASN A 970 49.70 4.77 50.85
N ASN A 971 49.22 5.40 51.90
CA ASN A 971 47.94 6.10 52.06
C ASN A 971 47.47 6.94 50.86
N LYS A 972 46.30 6.61 50.32
CA LYS A 972 45.18 7.54 50.06
C LYS A 972 43.91 6.77 49.71
N ALA A 973 42.81 7.13 50.37
CA ALA A 973 41.50 6.51 50.21
C ALA A 973 40.94 6.74 48.80
N THR A 974 40.47 5.67 48.16
CA THR A 974 39.70 5.73 46.90
C THR A 974 38.33 5.11 47.12
N ALA A 975 37.30 5.95 47.08
CA ALA A 975 35.90 5.53 46.95
C ALA A 975 35.64 5.17 45.48
N ILE A 976 35.07 3.99 45.23
CA ILE A 976 34.67 3.54 43.89
C ILE A 976 33.13 3.61 43.82
N SER A 977 32.63 4.45 42.89
CA SER A 977 31.24 4.52 42.47
C SER A 977 31.01 3.62 41.25
N GLU A 978 30.01 2.74 41.29
CA GLU A 978 29.59 1.88 40.17
C GLU A 978 28.99 2.73 39.02
N TYR A 979 29.46 2.49 37.79
CA TYR A 979 28.82 2.88 36.53
C TYR A 979 28.54 1.58 35.75
N LEU A 980 27.31 1.42 35.24
CA LEU A 980 26.87 0.32 34.38
C LEU A 980 26.89 0.81 32.92
N TYR A 981 27.50 0.02 32.01
CA TYR A 981 27.48 0.21 30.55
C TYR A 981 27.12 -1.13 29.89
N GLN A 982 26.34 -1.11 28.79
CA GLN A 982 25.96 -2.29 27.98
C GLN A 982 27.11 -2.72 27.03
N PRO A 983 27.32 -4.03 26.77
CA PRO A 983 28.33 -4.52 25.83
C PRO A 983 27.76 -4.76 24.41
N VAL A 984 28.56 -4.40 23.39
CA VAL A 984 28.36 -4.78 21.97
C VAL A 984 29.27 -5.96 21.65
N ASP A 985 28.70 -6.95 20.96
CA ASP A 985 29.27 -8.22 20.47
C ASP A 985 30.76 -8.13 20.04
N ASN A 986 31.58 -9.09 20.49
CA ASN A 986 32.68 -9.64 19.70
C ASN A 986 33.24 -10.97 20.26
N LYS A 987 33.02 -12.04 19.50
CA LYS A 987 33.51 -13.42 19.64
C LYS A 987 35.01 -13.56 19.98
N GLY A 988 35.39 -13.54 21.26
CA GLY A 988 36.59 -14.22 21.81
C GLY A 988 37.95 -13.94 21.16
N LYS A 989 38.23 -12.72 20.69
CA LYS A 989 39.52 -12.34 20.06
C LYS A 989 40.41 -11.53 21.02
N LEU A 990 41.72 -11.78 20.99
CA LEU A 990 42.74 -10.90 21.58
C LEU A 990 43.16 -9.87 20.52
N VAL A 991 42.88 -8.59 20.78
CA VAL A 991 43.12 -7.49 19.83
C VAL A 991 44.16 -6.53 20.40
N PHE A 992 45.13 -6.14 19.58
CA PHE A 992 46.11 -5.10 19.90
C PHE A 992 45.83 -3.89 19.01
N LEU A 993 45.82 -2.69 19.59
CA LEU A 993 45.59 -1.43 18.87
C LEU A 993 46.93 -0.75 18.58
N THR A 994 47.13 -0.34 17.34
CA THR A 994 48.29 0.45 16.88
C THR A 994 47.81 1.51 15.89
N ASP A 995 48.46 2.67 15.88
CA ASP A 995 48.19 3.80 14.99
C ASP A 995 49.00 3.75 13.68
N ASN A 996 49.83 2.72 13.48
CA ASN A 996 50.71 2.59 12.31
C ASN A 996 50.69 1.16 11.73
N SER A 997 50.50 1.07 10.40
CA SER A 997 50.41 -0.17 9.62
C SER A 997 51.71 -1.00 9.53
N GLN A 998 52.83 -0.44 9.97
CA GLN A 998 54.14 -1.12 9.99
C GLN A 998 54.50 -1.73 11.35
N ILE A 999 53.62 -1.61 12.36
CA ILE A 999 53.85 -2.07 13.72
C ILE A 999 52.92 -3.26 14.02
N GLY A 1000 53.50 -4.45 14.13
CA GLY A 1000 52.82 -5.67 14.55
C GLY A 1000 53.85 -6.77 14.82
N PRO A 1001 53.51 -7.84 15.58
CA PRO A 1001 54.44 -8.94 15.75
C PRO A 1001 54.79 -9.69 14.47
N GLU A 1002 56.02 -10.18 14.43
CA GLU A 1002 56.53 -10.86 13.24
C GLU A 1002 56.46 -12.39 13.37
N TYR A 1003 56.63 -12.95 14.57
CA TYR A 1003 56.52 -14.40 14.85
C TYR A 1003 56.68 -14.69 16.35
N ALA A 1004 56.30 -15.90 16.79
CA ALA A 1004 56.54 -16.41 18.14
C ALA A 1004 57.63 -17.50 18.12
N VAL A 1005 58.57 -17.46 19.06
CA VAL A 1005 59.57 -18.54 19.24
C VAL A 1005 59.23 -19.32 20.51
N LEU A 1006 59.03 -20.63 20.35
CA LEU A 1006 58.74 -21.57 21.42
C LEU A 1006 60.04 -22.16 21.99
N LYS A 1007 60.25 -22.00 23.29
CA LYS A 1007 61.19 -22.83 24.07
C LYS A 1007 60.42 -23.44 25.24
N SER A 1008 60.43 -24.76 25.34
CA SER A 1008 59.58 -25.51 26.27
C SER A 1008 60.44 -26.47 27.06
N ASP A 1009 60.71 -26.17 28.32
CA ASP A 1009 61.36 -27.11 29.24
C ASP A 1009 60.64 -27.29 30.59
N ASN A 1010 59.38 -26.84 30.77
CA ASN A 1010 58.61 -27.16 32.00
C ASN A 1010 57.07 -27.01 31.85
N ALA A 1011 56.33 -27.34 32.92
CA ALA A 1011 54.86 -27.33 33.01
C ALA A 1011 54.18 -25.96 32.75
N TRP A 1012 54.96 -24.90 32.61
CA TRP A 1012 54.56 -23.63 31.99
C TRP A 1012 55.35 -23.49 30.69
N THR A 1013 54.66 -23.23 29.58
CA THR A 1013 55.25 -22.96 28.27
C THR A 1013 55.49 -21.46 28.12
N ASP A 1014 56.75 -21.10 27.89
CA ASP A 1014 57.20 -19.74 27.60
C ASP A 1014 57.03 -19.42 26.10
N TYR A 1015 56.39 -18.29 25.82
CA TYR A 1015 56.17 -17.75 24.49
C TYR A 1015 56.86 -16.39 24.38
N TYR A 1016 57.82 -16.29 23.47
CA TYR A 1016 58.51 -15.04 23.19
C TYR A 1016 58.01 -14.52 21.84
N ILE A 1017 57.28 -13.41 21.87
CA ILE A 1017 56.67 -12.78 20.70
C ILE A 1017 57.47 -11.52 20.37
N LYS A 1018 58.08 -11.50 19.18
CA LYS A 1018 58.83 -10.33 18.75
C LYS A 1018 57.88 -9.30 18.16
N VAL A 1019 57.79 -8.12 18.78
CA VAL A 1019 56.91 -7.00 18.40
C VAL A 1019 57.75 -5.80 18.00
N LYS A 1020 57.33 -5.09 16.97
CA LYS A 1020 57.94 -3.80 16.62
C LYS A 1020 57.24 -2.70 17.38
N LYS A 1021 57.97 -1.84 18.09
CA LYS A 1021 57.43 -0.69 18.82
C LYS A 1021 58.00 0.59 18.25
N ASN A 1022 57.14 1.57 18.01
CA ASN A 1022 57.57 2.91 17.64
C ASN A 1022 57.69 3.75 18.90
N LYS A 1023 58.91 4.14 19.25
CA LYS A 1023 59.18 5.06 20.34
C LYS A 1023 59.81 6.31 19.74
N ASN A 1024 59.08 7.42 19.75
CA ASN A 1024 59.51 8.73 19.23
C ASN A 1024 59.93 8.72 17.73
N GLY A 1025 59.21 7.98 16.88
CA GLY A 1025 59.45 7.96 15.43
C GLY A 1025 60.47 6.94 14.95
N VAL A 1026 61.06 6.13 15.84
CA VAL A 1026 61.99 5.06 15.51
C VAL A 1026 61.37 3.70 15.84
N ILE A 1027 61.35 2.80 14.87
CA ILE A 1027 60.83 1.43 15.02
C ILE A 1027 61.95 0.54 15.57
N THR A 1028 61.73 -0.03 16.75
CA THR A 1028 62.66 -0.99 17.38
C THR A 1028 61.98 -2.31 17.66
N ASP A 1029 62.75 -3.40 17.53
CA ASP A 1029 62.31 -4.74 17.89
C ASP A 1029 62.32 -4.94 19.42
N GLU A 1030 61.17 -5.24 20.02
CA GLU A 1030 61.03 -5.69 21.40
C GLU A 1030 60.55 -7.14 21.45
N THR A 1031 60.91 -7.89 22.49
CA THR A 1031 60.43 -9.27 22.70
C THR A 1031 59.45 -9.28 23.87
N LEU A 1032 58.19 -9.56 23.62
CA LEU A 1032 57.17 -9.75 24.63
C LEU A 1032 57.20 -11.20 25.13
N HIS A 1033 57.36 -11.38 26.44
CA HIS A 1033 57.40 -12.70 27.06
C HIS A 1033 56.05 -13.03 27.73
N ILE A 1034 55.45 -14.14 27.32
CA ILE A 1034 54.15 -14.63 27.82
C ILE A 1034 54.32 -16.08 28.30
N LYS A 1035 53.85 -16.39 29.50
CA LYS A 1035 53.84 -17.76 30.03
C LYS A 1035 52.43 -18.35 30.03
N GLY A 1036 52.27 -19.58 29.55
CA GLY A 1036 51.00 -20.31 29.48
C GLY A 1036 51.07 -21.73 30.08
N ARG A 1037 49.99 -22.23 30.69
CA ARG A 1037 50.03 -23.49 31.48
C ARG A 1037 49.76 -24.79 30.68
N LYS A 1038 49.78 -24.74 29.35
CA LYS A 1038 49.60 -25.89 28.44
C LYS A 1038 50.27 -25.60 27.10
N LYS A 1039 50.83 -26.62 26.42
CA LYS A 1039 51.48 -26.45 25.12
C LYS A 1039 50.43 -26.18 24.03
N VAL A 1040 50.10 -24.92 23.81
CA VAL A 1040 49.25 -24.44 22.72
C VAL A 1040 50.15 -24.08 21.54
N GLY A 1041 49.95 -24.71 20.39
CA GLY A 1041 50.73 -24.41 19.19
C GLY A 1041 50.20 -23.14 18.53
N LEU A 1042 50.71 -21.97 18.90
CA LEU A 1042 50.23 -20.70 18.32
C LEU A 1042 50.67 -20.57 16.86
N ASN A 1043 49.79 -20.90 15.91
CA ASN A 1043 49.89 -20.41 14.53
C ASN A 1043 49.18 -19.06 14.47
N LEU A 1044 49.95 -17.99 14.33
CA LEU A 1044 49.45 -16.63 14.24
C LEU A 1044 49.30 -16.26 12.76
N SER A 1045 48.07 -15.96 12.33
CA SER A 1045 47.81 -15.36 11.02
C SER A 1045 47.31 -13.93 11.19
N TRP A 1046 47.68 -13.07 10.24
CA TRP A 1046 47.43 -11.64 10.26
C TRP A 1046 46.38 -11.26 9.24
N LYS A 1047 45.33 -10.56 9.68
CA LYS A 1047 44.36 -9.96 8.75
C LYS A 1047 44.05 -8.53 9.18
N ALA A 1048 44.29 -7.57 8.29
CA ALA A 1048 43.82 -6.20 8.48
C ALA A 1048 42.30 -6.19 8.39
N MET A 1049 41.64 -5.60 9.39
CA MET A 1049 40.20 -5.38 9.40
C MET A 1049 39.94 -3.88 9.31
N ASN A 1050 39.21 -3.43 8.29
CA ASN A 1050 38.65 -2.09 8.26
C ASN A 1050 37.29 -2.14 8.94
N LEU A 1051 37.10 -1.31 9.96
CA LEU A 1051 35.82 -1.10 10.62
C LEU A 1051 35.49 0.39 10.54
N TYR A 1052 34.42 0.69 9.80
CA TYR A 1052 33.75 1.98 9.66
C TYR A 1052 34.55 3.14 9.02
N ASP A 1053 33.96 3.72 7.97
CA ASP A 1053 34.27 5.08 7.48
C ASP A 1053 33.51 6.09 8.38
N PRO A 1054 34.17 6.88 9.23
CA PRO A 1054 33.56 8.10 9.77
C PRO A 1054 33.63 9.24 8.73
N PRO A 1055 32.72 10.22 8.78
CA PRO A 1055 32.71 11.32 7.82
C PRO A 1055 34.00 12.16 7.92
N ALA A 1056 34.42 12.62 6.74
CA ALA A 1056 35.67 13.33 6.45
C ALA A 1056 36.18 14.29 7.55
N GLU A 1057 37.33 13.96 8.16
CA GLU A 1057 38.55 14.78 8.20
C GLU A 1057 39.68 14.01 8.90
N ASN A 1058 40.71 13.64 8.10
CA ASN A 1058 42.07 13.21 8.47
C ASN A 1058 42.32 12.41 9.77
N SER A 1059 41.96 11.11 9.78
CA SER A 1059 42.81 10.06 10.39
C SER A 1059 42.34 8.65 10.00
N TRP A 1060 43.20 7.83 9.41
CA TRP A 1060 42.92 6.41 9.17
C TRP A 1060 43.41 5.62 10.39
N SER A 1061 42.52 4.86 11.04
CA SER A 1061 42.88 3.91 12.10
C SER A 1061 42.72 2.48 11.55
N PHE A 1062 43.81 1.74 11.41
CA PHE A 1062 43.79 0.36 10.94
C PHE A 1062 43.74 -0.60 12.14
N TYR A 1063 42.77 -1.52 12.16
CA TYR A 1063 42.74 -2.58 13.16
C TYR A 1063 43.51 -3.81 12.66
N TYR A 1064 44.52 -4.24 13.42
CA TYR A 1064 45.22 -5.50 13.18
C TYR A 1064 44.82 -6.50 14.26
N GLY A 1065 43.92 -7.43 13.91
CA GLY A 1065 43.52 -8.53 14.78
C GLY A 1065 44.32 -9.80 14.46
N PHE A 1066 44.70 -10.54 15.50
CA PHE A 1066 45.17 -11.91 15.32
C PHE A 1066 43.96 -12.83 15.22
N VAL A 1067 44.03 -13.78 14.30
CA VAL A 1067 43.10 -14.89 14.29
C VAL A 1067 43.89 -16.14 14.65
N LEU A 1068 43.52 -16.74 15.78
CA LEU A 1068 43.93 -18.11 16.10
C LEU A 1068 43.11 -19.04 15.21
N ASP A 1069 43.77 -20.00 14.58
CA ASP A 1069 43.12 -20.98 13.72
C ASP A 1069 41.98 -21.69 14.47
N GLU A 1070 40.85 -21.93 13.80
CA GLU A 1070 39.56 -22.31 14.41
C GLU A 1070 39.59 -23.64 15.21
N ASN A 1071 40.68 -24.40 15.14
CA ASN A 1071 40.82 -25.73 15.72
C ASN A 1071 41.64 -25.81 17.02
N GLN A 1072 41.91 -24.70 17.72
CA GLN A 1072 42.67 -24.73 18.98
C GLN A 1072 41.82 -24.46 20.23
N ASN A 1073 41.77 -25.44 21.13
CA ASN A 1073 41.05 -25.37 22.39
C ASN A 1073 41.88 -24.66 23.48
N LEU A 1074 41.46 -23.45 23.87
CA LEU A 1074 42.10 -22.61 24.91
C LEU A 1074 41.50 -22.77 26.31
N SER A 1075 40.56 -23.71 26.50
CA SER A 1075 39.89 -23.92 27.78
C SER A 1075 40.91 -24.25 28.89
N GLY A 1076 40.98 -23.40 29.92
CA GLY A 1076 41.86 -23.59 31.08
C GLY A 1076 43.30 -23.08 30.93
N ALA A 1077 43.64 -22.33 29.88
CA ALA A 1077 44.93 -21.67 29.76
C ALA A 1077 44.97 -20.35 30.57
N SER A 1078 45.93 -20.21 31.48
CA SER A 1078 46.22 -18.95 32.16
C SER A 1078 47.43 -18.29 31.51
N PHE A 1079 47.32 -17.02 31.13
CA PHE A 1079 48.41 -16.25 30.53
C PHE A 1079 48.87 -15.14 31.47
N TYR A 1080 50.18 -14.98 31.59
CA TYR A 1080 50.80 -13.91 32.38
C TYR A 1080 51.95 -13.29 31.59
N THR A 1081 52.06 -11.97 31.63
CA THR A 1081 53.18 -11.20 31.06
C THR A 1081 54.11 -10.78 32.18
N GLU A 1082 55.42 -11.02 32.02
CA GLU A 1082 56.39 -10.73 33.09
C GLU A 1082 56.63 -9.23 33.32
N GLU A 1083 56.34 -8.39 32.34
CA GLU A 1083 56.40 -6.93 32.48
C GLU A 1083 55.01 -6.28 32.23
N PRO A 1084 54.63 -5.25 33.01
CA PRO A 1084 53.39 -4.52 32.79
C PRO A 1084 53.44 -3.76 31.46
N LEU A 1085 52.50 -4.06 30.57
CA LEU A 1085 52.33 -3.37 29.28
C LEU A 1085 51.89 -1.92 29.52
N ILE A 1086 52.81 -0.97 29.33
CA ILE A 1086 52.47 0.46 29.25
C ILE A 1086 52.06 0.75 27.79
N LEU A 1087 50.76 0.72 27.53
CA LEU A 1087 50.18 1.23 26.28
C LEU A 1087 50.15 2.75 26.35
N SER A 1088 51.00 3.38 25.54
CA SER A 1088 51.15 4.84 25.49
C SER A 1088 50.15 5.39 24.47
N LEU A 1089 49.10 6.06 24.93
CA LEU A 1089 48.21 6.83 24.05
C LEU A 1089 48.77 8.26 23.97
N ASN A 1090 49.40 8.62 22.85
CA ASN A 1090 49.93 9.98 22.68
C ASN A 1090 48.81 10.92 22.21
N TYR A 1091 48.58 11.96 23.01
CA TYR A 1091 47.60 13.02 22.81
C TYR A 1091 48.22 14.14 21.95
N LEU A 1092 47.53 14.60 20.89
CA LEU A 1092 47.84 15.88 20.23
C LEU A 1092 46.79 16.90 20.67
N SER A 1093 47.16 17.74 21.64
CA SER A 1093 46.38 18.93 22.03
C SER A 1093 46.67 20.09 21.08
N ASP A 1094 45.63 20.83 20.69
CA ASP A 1094 45.77 22.18 20.13
C ASP A 1094 46.47 23.11 21.16
N PRO A 1095 47.51 23.88 20.78
CA PRO A 1095 48.37 24.65 21.69
C PRO A 1095 47.71 25.78 22.51
N ASN A 1096 46.39 25.98 22.51
CA ASN A 1096 45.77 27.17 23.11
C ASN A 1096 44.72 26.98 24.21
N ASP A 1097 44.56 25.81 24.83
CA ASP A 1097 43.72 25.72 26.05
C ASP A 1097 44.52 25.38 27.32
N LEU A 1098 45.03 26.44 27.94
CA LEU A 1098 45.59 26.46 29.29
C LEU A 1098 44.48 26.86 30.29
N LYS A 1099 43.75 25.84 30.79
CA LYS A 1099 42.88 25.76 32.01
C LYS A 1099 41.52 25.12 31.66
N GLY A 1100 41.43 23.81 31.40
CA GLY A 1100 41.75 22.75 32.34
C GLY A 1100 40.59 22.45 33.31
N GLU A 1101 39.57 21.70 32.84
CA GLU A 1101 38.82 20.71 33.63
C GLU A 1101 37.95 19.81 32.72
N VAL A 1102 38.61 18.91 31.97
CA VAL A 1102 37.96 17.73 31.36
C VAL A 1102 38.55 16.50 32.01
N ARG A 1103 37.75 15.72 32.74
CA ARG A 1103 38.10 14.37 33.19
C ARG A 1103 37.43 13.34 32.29
N THR A 1104 38.07 13.02 31.17
CA THR A 1104 37.78 11.84 30.35
C THR A 1104 38.32 10.60 31.07
N LYS A 1105 37.48 9.62 31.39
CA LYS A 1105 37.88 8.29 31.85
C LYS A 1105 38.08 7.39 30.62
N PHE A 1106 39.20 6.66 30.58
CA PHE A 1106 39.42 5.53 29.67
C PHE A 1106 39.46 4.24 30.50
N GLY A 1107 38.83 3.15 30.04
CA GLY A 1107 38.83 1.84 30.69
C GLY A 1107 39.06 0.72 29.68
N PHE A 1108 39.83 -0.30 30.07
CA PHE A 1108 40.01 -1.56 29.34
C PHE A 1108 39.18 -2.66 30.04
N TYR A 1109 38.54 -3.55 29.28
CA TYR A 1109 37.81 -4.71 29.80
C TYR A 1109 38.38 -6.02 29.26
N PHE A 1110 38.59 -6.97 30.16
CA PHE A 1110 38.70 -8.41 29.85
C PHE A 1110 37.50 -9.13 30.51
N SER A 1111 36.88 -10.08 29.83
CA SER A 1111 35.86 -10.96 30.44
C SER A 1111 36.05 -12.42 30.00
N TYR A 1112 36.09 -13.32 30.99
CA TYR A 1112 36.11 -14.77 30.88
C TYR A 1112 34.69 -15.31 31.15
N ASP A 1113 34.17 -16.10 30.22
CA ASP A 1113 32.88 -16.77 30.29
C ASP A 1113 33.02 -18.08 31.08
N GLY A 1114 32.34 -18.14 32.21
CA GLY A 1114 32.35 -19.27 33.13
C GLY A 1114 30.98 -19.91 33.20
N ASN A 1115 30.80 -21.05 32.52
CA ASN A 1115 30.10 -22.24 33.01
C ASN A 1115 30.31 -23.40 32.01
N LYS A 1116 30.73 -24.60 32.40
CA LYS A 1116 30.97 -25.22 33.72
C LYS A 1116 32.02 -26.33 33.54
N LEU A 1117 32.58 -26.84 34.64
CA LEU A 1117 33.51 -27.97 34.68
C LEU A 1117 33.29 -29.03 33.60
#